data_AF-B0EV86-F1
#
_entry.id   AF-B0EV86-F1
#
_cell.length_a   1.000
_cell.length_b   1.000
_cell.length_c   1.000
_cell.angle_alpha   90.00
_cell.angle_beta   90.00
_cell.angle_gamma   90.00
#
_symmetry.space_group_name_H-M   'P 1'
#
loop_
_entity.id
_entity.type
_entity.pdbx_description
1 polymer ?
#
loop_
_entity_poly.entity_id
_entity_poly.type
_entity_poly.pdbx_seq_one_letter_code
_entity_poly.pdbx_strand_id
1 'polypeptide(L)'
;MRPVVVPGVKGVKGFEHEKATEMHFFVPGNMVSCLDFVESVFGNAGNPRLSKNDAALDPLGWTGHSGMAILAPHLTRMTKKECGLPHISQATERQKKERMCWEKEDELYNDGKTFKMYCRDASGIICTIIADNYFGYCKKEVKTQISYSANLYGFAEEEHAGGAIARPSYDLGESCDASKYAEGYKFSEMIEKNKQSIIVKEEGYAIDKKYPEGIIYVPEDSIFTIEDASVKFNHNGKEESILLIPKVNYVLPNGYTIILHDTMTSRRWTLRGILPQYTLCHKPCTVSGGGKSEISKSIRDAVIEGSVFVNNKEEDFKAVQEIFDHDFSKRYANGEVKPIRILDPNVTLGTVVELLTPSRLFTKEHNDYISSISPLIVELVMTIKSLYREDWKGDWQSRITVDKINGNQGNELKYRGANLCSQYLRVGFERDETTWRVFQLRKDFFPAAKLQMEDDITASVIVPTKLLKTPINNMQKKACKIVNNCELRLFQRPDDAVFRGFDKQTEYDFSIPGHFISNYQPMTREEAKDFTKDVVRLYQYTEPMRKCLQDFVAGKDEAKYIVSSSYTRLVQEGDKLVGSKNPRYLQRRPDMLDPENTYMTFKAIQLFRKISDEEPLYTPVDAVLSGRRNNPPQVAKNGMKLRPLSVFAPLHYFELPELLMECITSMTGASPSMFGAGSEGALTKGPFNSLPAVVDLNNYLLGMICSIYADSYEYMSQTDKGVAMNYIKDGTVEGACPPLKALIYIMANGEYNGMTRESKEFRDMFDPEVVLNSEWYKERLITRQKLEINKLNKDLAYLNKTIAEKPRLAETLNKQITAVKEELQYVSSEEYLIDIDGSIGTDPYPYKCMKH
;
A
#
# COMPACT_ATOMS: atom_id res chain seq x y z
N MET A 1 1.23 -11.92 -22.33
CA MET A 1 1.72 -11.27 -21.09
C MET A 1 2.20 -12.36 -20.12
N ARG A 2 3.04 -12.02 -19.15
CA ARG A 2 3.53 -12.94 -18.10
C ARG A 2 3.37 -12.32 -16.71
N PRO A 3 2.14 -12.10 -16.21
CA PRO A 3 1.95 -11.48 -14.91
C PRO A 3 2.42 -12.41 -13.77
N VAL A 4 3.07 -11.82 -12.77
CA VAL A 4 3.58 -12.51 -11.59
C VAL A 4 2.42 -13.03 -10.74
N VAL A 5 2.58 -14.24 -10.22
CA VAL A 5 1.62 -14.93 -9.35
C VAL A 5 2.24 -15.28 -8.01
N VAL A 6 3.49 -15.77 -8.02
CA VAL A 6 4.24 -16.11 -6.80
C VAL A 6 5.51 -15.25 -6.78
N PRO A 7 5.65 -14.33 -5.82
CA PRO A 7 6.89 -13.59 -5.64
C PRO A 7 8.06 -14.52 -5.33
N GLY A 8 9.21 -14.29 -5.97
CA GLY A 8 10.45 -15.01 -5.66
C GLY A 8 11.14 -14.43 -4.43
N VAL A 9 11.74 -15.30 -3.61
CA VAL A 9 12.38 -14.94 -2.35
C VAL A 9 13.83 -15.39 -2.38
N LYS A 10 14.72 -14.45 -2.73
CA LYS A 10 16.13 -14.71 -3.02
C LYS A 10 16.80 -15.47 -1.87
N GLY A 11 17.32 -16.66 -2.18
CA GLY A 11 18.11 -17.44 -1.23
C GLY A 11 17.29 -18.30 -0.25
N VAL A 12 15.98 -18.39 -0.42
CA VAL A 12 15.07 -19.21 0.40
C VAL A 12 14.63 -20.44 -0.39
N LYS A 13 15.01 -21.63 0.07
CA LYS A 13 14.78 -22.89 -0.64
C LYS A 13 13.30 -23.23 -0.85
N GLY A 14 12.92 -23.57 -2.07
CA GLY A 14 11.53 -23.82 -2.49
C GLY A 14 10.73 -22.56 -2.80
N PHE A 15 11.32 -21.37 -2.60
CA PHE A 15 10.68 -20.07 -2.83
C PHE A 15 11.56 -19.15 -3.69
N GLU A 16 12.72 -19.59 -4.18
CA GLU A 16 13.69 -18.72 -4.85
C GLU A 16 13.19 -18.13 -6.16
N HIS A 17 12.34 -18.89 -6.86
CA HIS A 17 11.89 -18.55 -8.20
C HIS A 17 10.59 -17.77 -8.17
N GLU A 18 10.62 -16.56 -8.73
CA GLU A 18 9.38 -15.87 -9.10
C GLU A 18 8.65 -16.68 -10.16
N LYS A 19 7.34 -16.87 -10.00
CA LYS A 19 6.52 -17.62 -10.95
C LYS A 19 5.41 -16.77 -11.53
N ALA A 20 5.31 -16.80 -12.85
CA ALA A 20 4.29 -16.10 -13.61
C ALA A 20 3.35 -17.07 -14.34
N THR A 21 2.09 -16.70 -14.47
CA THR A 21 1.18 -17.35 -15.42
C THR A 21 1.40 -16.77 -16.81
N GLU A 22 1.04 -17.49 -17.87
CA GLU A 22 0.92 -16.88 -19.20
C GLU A 22 -0.52 -16.46 -19.49
N MET A 23 -0.67 -15.36 -20.24
CA MET A 23 -1.99 -14.88 -20.66
C MET A 23 -1.96 -14.32 -22.09
N HIS A 24 -2.94 -14.76 -22.89
CA HIS A 24 -3.18 -14.31 -24.25
C HIS A 24 -4.41 -13.40 -24.30
N PHE A 25 -4.25 -12.20 -24.86
CA PHE A 25 -5.32 -11.22 -24.96
C PHE A 25 -5.66 -11.00 -26.43
N PHE A 26 -6.90 -11.26 -26.82
CA PHE A 26 -7.39 -11.16 -28.19
C PHE A 26 -8.39 -10.01 -28.30
N VAL A 27 -8.11 -9.09 -29.21
CA VAL A 27 -8.88 -7.86 -29.38
C VAL A 27 -9.12 -7.59 -30.87
N PRO A 28 -10.35 -7.25 -31.28
CA PRO A 28 -10.61 -6.75 -32.63
C PRO A 28 -9.75 -5.52 -32.96
N GLY A 29 -9.27 -5.41 -34.20
CA GLY A 29 -8.28 -4.39 -34.57
C GLY A 29 -8.68 -2.93 -34.28
N ASN A 30 -9.97 -2.61 -34.34
CA ASN A 30 -10.49 -1.27 -34.03
C ASN A 30 -10.49 -0.93 -32.52
N MET A 31 -10.11 -1.87 -31.65
CA MET A 31 -10.04 -1.71 -30.20
C MET A 31 -8.62 -1.94 -29.67
N VAL A 32 -7.60 -1.81 -30.53
CA VAL A 32 -6.18 -2.04 -30.19
C VAL A 32 -5.68 -1.23 -28.99
N SER A 33 -6.33 -0.10 -28.65
CA SER A 33 -6.05 0.66 -27.42
C SER A 33 -6.23 -0.16 -26.13
N CYS A 34 -7.06 -1.22 -26.15
CA CYS A 34 -7.16 -2.14 -25.01
C CYS A 34 -5.91 -3.00 -24.85
N LEU A 35 -5.23 -3.35 -25.95
CA LEU A 35 -3.94 -4.06 -25.90
C LEU A 35 -2.83 -3.13 -25.39
N ASP A 36 -2.76 -1.90 -25.92
CA ASP A 36 -1.84 -0.87 -25.41
C ASP A 36 -2.03 -0.65 -23.90
N PHE A 37 -3.28 -0.59 -23.45
CA PHE A 37 -3.61 -0.46 -22.04
C PHE A 37 -3.08 -1.63 -21.18
N VAL A 38 -3.38 -2.90 -21.52
CA VAL A 38 -2.92 -4.04 -20.70
C VAL A 38 -1.41 -4.25 -20.82
N GLU A 39 -0.82 -3.97 -21.97
CA GLU A 39 0.63 -3.98 -22.16
C GLU A 39 1.32 -2.92 -21.28
N SER A 40 0.76 -1.72 -21.22
CA SER A 40 1.25 -0.64 -20.36
C SER A 40 1.19 -0.98 -18.86
N VAL A 41 0.23 -1.82 -18.45
CA VAL A 41 0.06 -2.22 -17.05
C VAL A 41 0.89 -3.46 -16.70
N PHE A 42 0.96 -4.48 -17.57
CA PHE A 42 1.52 -5.80 -17.24
C PHE A 42 2.74 -6.20 -18.08
N GLY A 43 3.17 -5.34 -19.00
CA GLY A 43 4.32 -5.57 -19.87
C GLY A 43 4.04 -6.47 -21.08
N ASN A 44 4.94 -6.40 -22.06
CA ASN A 44 4.91 -7.21 -23.27
C ASN A 44 5.85 -8.42 -23.15
N ALA A 45 5.29 -9.63 -23.29
CA ALA A 45 6.07 -10.88 -23.25
C ALA A 45 6.68 -11.27 -24.62
N GLY A 46 6.50 -10.44 -25.65
CA GLY A 46 6.99 -10.65 -27.01
C GLY A 46 6.15 -11.61 -27.84
N ASN A 47 6.70 -12.02 -29.00
CA ASN A 47 6.03 -12.90 -29.95
C ASN A 47 5.90 -14.33 -29.38
N PRO A 48 4.68 -14.86 -29.18
CA PRO A 48 4.47 -16.19 -28.59
C PRO A 48 4.91 -17.35 -29.51
N ARG A 49 5.20 -17.10 -30.80
CA ARG A 49 5.71 -18.12 -31.72
C ARG A 49 7.21 -18.41 -31.54
N LEU A 50 7.92 -17.59 -30.77
CA LEU A 50 9.33 -17.79 -30.49
C LEU A 50 9.49 -18.70 -29.27
N SER A 51 10.29 -19.77 -29.38
CA SER A 51 10.55 -20.68 -28.25
C SER A 51 11.07 -19.98 -27.00
N LYS A 52 11.83 -18.88 -27.12
CA LYS A 52 12.28 -18.10 -25.95
C LYS A 52 11.14 -17.48 -25.12
N ASN A 53 9.93 -17.41 -25.68
CA ASN A 53 8.74 -16.84 -25.04
C ASN A 53 7.68 -17.92 -24.73
N ASP A 54 7.98 -19.19 -24.98
CA ASP A 54 7.13 -20.33 -24.61
C ASP A 54 7.27 -20.58 -23.11
N ALA A 55 6.15 -20.47 -22.37
CA ALA A 55 6.20 -20.52 -20.92
C ALA A 55 6.65 -21.87 -20.37
N ALA A 56 6.30 -22.96 -21.04
CA ALA A 56 6.66 -24.31 -20.63
C ALA A 56 8.15 -24.63 -20.86
N LEU A 57 8.89 -23.77 -21.59
CA LEU A 57 10.35 -23.82 -21.68
C LEU A 57 11.04 -23.03 -20.56
N ASP A 58 10.30 -22.48 -19.59
CA ASP A 58 10.84 -21.99 -18.32
C ASP A 58 10.09 -22.61 -17.12
N PRO A 59 10.32 -23.91 -16.84
CA PRO A 59 9.56 -24.64 -15.82
C PRO A 59 9.66 -24.04 -14.41
N LEU A 60 10.78 -23.43 -14.06
CA LEU A 60 11.00 -22.88 -12.73
C LEU A 60 10.31 -21.52 -12.56
N GLY A 61 10.24 -20.71 -13.63
CA GLY A 61 9.64 -19.37 -13.63
C GLY A 61 8.16 -19.27 -14.05
N TRP A 62 7.48 -20.40 -14.26
CA TRP A 62 6.05 -20.42 -14.59
C TRP A 62 5.20 -21.25 -13.63
N THR A 63 3.92 -20.91 -13.52
CA THR A 63 2.97 -21.61 -12.63
C THR A 63 2.39 -22.90 -13.22
N GLY A 64 2.57 -23.15 -14.52
CA GLY A 64 1.89 -24.24 -15.23
C GLY A 64 0.47 -23.91 -15.67
N HIS A 65 0.05 -22.65 -15.58
CA HIS A 65 -1.30 -22.18 -15.91
C HIS A 65 -1.30 -21.23 -17.11
N SER A 66 -2.38 -21.29 -17.89
CA SER A 66 -2.54 -20.51 -19.12
C SER A 66 -3.90 -19.83 -19.14
N GLY A 67 -3.87 -18.53 -19.44
CA GLY A 67 -5.03 -17.67 -19.49
C GLY A 67 -5.34 -17.16 -20.90
N MET A 68 -6.62 -17.00 -21.21
CA MET A 68 -7.09 -16.35 -22.43
C MET A 68 -8.18 -15.32 -22.10
N ALA A 69 -8.12 -14.15 -22.72
CA ALA A 69 -9.19 -13.15 -22.69
C ALA A 69 -9.52 -12.65 -24.10
N ILE A 70 -10.81 -12.53 -24.41
CA ILE A 70 -11.31 -12.11 -25.72
C ILE A 70 -12.27 -10.92 -25.55
N LEU A 71 -12.01 -9.81 -26.23
CA LEU A 71 -12.95 -8.68 -26.27
C LEU A 71 -13.99 -8.87 -27.39
N ALA A 72 -15.26 -8.86 -27.01
CA ALA A 72 -16.39 -9.08 -27.90
C ALA A 72 -17.62 -8.22 -27.51
N PRO A 73 -17.52 -6.87 -27.54
CA PRO A 73 -18.62 -6.00 -27.11
C PRO A 73 -19.91 -6.13 -27.93
N HIS A 74 -19.83 -6.71 -29.14
CA HIS A 74 -20.99 -6.96 -29.99
C HIS A 74 -21.95 -8.01 -29.42
N LEU A 75 -21.52 -8.84 -28.46
CA LEU A 75 -22.35 -9.88 -27.85
C LEU A 75 -23.49 -9.34 -26.99
N THR A 76 -23.45 -8.06 -26.60
CA THR A 76 -24.56 -7.38 -25.90
C THR A 76 -25.83 -7.27 -26.75
N ARG A 77 -25.75 -7.57 -28.06
CA ARG A 77 -26.88 -7.52 -29.00
C ARG A 77 -27.53 -8.88 -29.26
N MET A 78 -26.97 -9.97 -28.73
CA MET A 78 -27.53 -11.31 -28.93
C MET A 78 -28.76 -11.52 -28.07
N THR A 79 -29.77 -12.22 -28.60
CA THR A 79 -30.93 -12.63 -27.80
C THR A 79 -30.61 -13.87 -26.97
N LYS A 80 -31.29 -14.02 -25.83
CA LYS A 80 -31.23 -15.22 -25.00
C LYS A 80 -31.61 -16.48 -25.79
N LYS A 81 -32.57 -16.36 -26.71
CA LYS A 81 -33.02 -17.46 -27.58
C LYS A 81 -31.93 -17.89 -28.56
N GLU A 82 -31.27 -16.96 -29.25
CA GLU A 82 -30.15 -17.28 -30.15
C GLU A 82 -28.95 -17.89 -29.40
N CYS A 83 -28.75 -17.51 -28.13
CA CYS A 83 -27.76 -18.13 -27.24
C CYS A 83 -28.16 -19.54 -26.77
N GLY A 84 -29.35 -20.04 -27.12
CA GLY A 84 -29.83 -21.38 -26.74
C GLY A 84 -30.32 -21.50 -25.29
N LEU A 85 -30.64 -20.40 -24.61
CA LEU A 85 -31.24 -20.46 -23.28
C LEU A 85 -32.67 -21.03 -23.35
N PRO A 86 -33.18 -21.68 -22.28
CA PRO A 86 -34.52 -22.25 -22.28
C PRO A 86 -35.59 -21.17 -22.20
N HIS A 87 -36.77 -21.46 -22.75
CA HIS A 87 -37.97 -20.70 -22.42
C HIS A 87 -38.27 -20.83 -20.92
N ILE A 88 -38.86 -19.81 -20.29
CA ILE A 88 -39.08 -19.77 -18.83
C ILE A 88 -39.88 -20.97 -18.30
N SER A 89 -40.76 -21.56 -19.10
CA SER A 89 -41.51 -22.78 -18.75
C SER A 89 -40.65 -24.05 -18.64
N GLN A 90 -39.46 -24.05 -19.26
CA GLN A 90 -38.50 -25.16 -19.25
C GLN A 90 -37.28 -24.86 -18.37
N ALA A 91 -37.17 -23.65 -17.84
CA ALA A 91 -36.05 -23.20 -17.04
C ALA A 91 -36.12 -23.79 -15.62
N THR A 92 -34.97 -24.17 -15.08
CA THR A 92 -34.80 -24.47 -13.66
C THR A 92 -35.02 -23.22 -12.81
N GLU A 93 -35.32 -23.39 -11.52
CA GLU A 93 -35.49 -22.25 -10.59
C GLU A 93 -34.25 -21.36 -10.51
N ARG A 94 -33.05 -21.95 -10.62
CA ARG A 94 -31.80 -21.18 -10.71
C ARG A 94 -31.75 -20.33 -11.96
N GLN A 95 -32.05 -20.91 -13.12
CA GLN A 95 -32.07 -20.17 -14.39
C GLN A 95 -33.07 -19.02 -14.36
N LYS A 96 -34.26 -19.22 -13.78
CA LYS A 96 -35.24 -18.13 -13.59
C LYS A 96 -34.69 -17.02 -12.69
N LYS A 97 -34.11 -17.38 -11.54
CA LYS A 97 -33.53 -16.43 -10.58
C LYS A 97 -32.38 -15.62 -11.18
N GLU A 98 -31.49 -16.28 -11.92
CA GLU A 98 -30.33 -15.67 -12.58
C GLU A 98 -30.67 -15.06 -13.95
N ARG A 99 -31.96 -15.10 -14.35
CA ARG A 99 -32.47 -14.61 -15.64
C ARG A 99 -31.81 -15.27 -16.87
N MET A 100 -31.31 -16.50 -16.69
CA MET A 100 -30.77 -17.38 -17.73
C MET A 100 -31.88 -18.18 -18.42
N CYS A 101 -32.96 -17.49 -18.78
CA CYS A 101 -34.10 -17.97 -19.54
C CYS A 101 -34.81 -16.79 -20.21
N TRP A 102 -35.65 -17.06 -21.20
CA TRP A 102 -36.44 -16.05 -21.91
C TRP A 102 -37.93 -16.37 -21.84
N GLU A 103 -38.77 -15.34 -21.82
CA GLU A 103 -40.21 -15.43 -22.02
C GLU A 103 -40.57 -14.89 -23.41
N LYS A 104 -39.91 -13.81 -23.85
CA LYS A 104 -40.02 -13.24 -25.20
C LYS A 104 -38.75 -13.48 -26.00
N GLU A 105 -38.90 -13.72 -27.29
CA GLU A 105 -37.79 -14.11 -28.16
C GLU A 105 -36.75 -13.00 -28.37
N ASP A 106 -37.17 -11.74 -28.24
CA ASP A 106 -36.34 -10.55 -28.42
C ASP A 106 -35.57 -10.12 -27.15
N GLU A 107 -35.71 -10.87 -26.06
CA GLU A 107 -34.96 -10.61 -24.84
C GLU A 107 -33.46 -10.76 -25.08
N LEU A 108 -32.72 -9.66 -24.91
CA LEU A 108 -31.27 -9.66 -25.01
C LEU A 108 -30.60 -10.43 -23.88
N TYR A 109 -29.50 -11.10 -24.18
CA TYR A 109 -28.66 -11.73 -23.17
C TYR A 109 -28.16 -10.67 -22.18
N ASN A 110 -28.27 -10.97 -20.88
CA ASN A 110 -27.96 -10.04 -19.79
C ASN A 110 -28.67 -8.67 -19.93
N ASP A 111 -29.88 -8.65 -20.48
CA ASP A 111 -30.68 -7.44 -20.73
C ASP A 111 -29.94 -6.40 -21.63
N GLY A 112 -29.06 -6.87 -22.51
CA GLY A 112 -28.22 -6.03 -23.38
C GLY A 112 -27.12 -5.26 -22.65
N LYS A 113 -26.85 -5.59 -21.38
CA LYS A 113 -25.82 -4.95 -20.56
C LYS A 113 -24.49 -5.68 -20.70
N THR A 114 -23.41 -4.95 -20.44
CA THR A 114 -22.06 -5.47 -20.30
C THR A 114 -21.99 -6.69 -19.37
N PHE A 115 -21.25 -7.72 -19.80
CA PHE A 115 -20.93 -8.89 -18.98
C PHE A 115 -19.52 -9.39 -19.29
N LYS A 116 -19.02 -10.27 -18.42
CA LYS A 116 -17.95 -11.20 -18.76
C LYS A 116 -18.41 -12.62 -18.47
N MET A 117 -17.90 -13.58 -19.22
CA MET A 117 -18.19 -15.01 -19.05
C MET A 117 -16.89 -15.78 -19.13
N TYR A 118 -16.68 -16.74 -18.24
CA TYR A 118 -15.46 -17.54 -18.20
C TYR A 118 -15.75 -19.03 -18.20
N CYS A 119 -14.79 -19.80 -18.69
CA CYS A 119 -14.72 -21.26 -18.57
C CYS A 119 -13.33 -21.63 -18.02
N ARG A 120 -13.30 -22.53 -17.04
CA ARG A 120 -12.11 -22.95 -16.30
C ARG A 120 -12.41 -24.22 -15.52
N ASP A 121 -11.37 -24.99 -15.21
CA ASP A 121 -11.42 -26.16 -14.34
C ASP A 121 -10.07 -26.34 -13.61
N ALA A 122 -9.83 -27.52 -13.02
CA ALA A 122 -8.59 -27.84 -12.31
C ALA A 122 -7.39 -28.13 -13.24
N SER A 123 -7.55 -28.10 -14.57
CA SER A 123 -6.46 -28.31 -15.53
C SER A 123 -5.47 -27.14 -15.61
N GLY A 124 -5.83 -25.98 -15.06
CA GLY A 124 -4.99 -24.78 -15.08
C GLY A 124 -5.24 -23.86 -16.27
N ILE A 125 -6.31 -24.06 -17.03
CA ILE A 125 -6.68 -23.22 -18.18
C ILE A 125 -7.94 -22.41 -17.85
N ILE A 126 -7.88 -21.09 -18.08
CA ILE A 126 -9.04 -20.20 -18.00
C ILE A 126 -9.20 -19.39 -19.28
N CYS A 127 -10.43 -19.37 -19.80
CA CYS A 127 -10.81 -18.55 -20.96
C CYS A 127 -11.95 -17.61 -20.57
N THR A 128 -11.79 -16.32 -20.85
CA THR A 128 -12.80 -15.30 -20.58
C THR A 128 -13.18 -14.51 -21.82
N ILE A 129 -14.48 -14.28 -22.00
CA ILE A 129 -15.04 -13.34 -22.97
C ILE A 129 -15.53 -12.10 -22.22
N ILE A 130 -15.19 -10.92 -22.71
CA ILE A 130 -15.61 -9.62 -22.16
C ILE A 130 -16.48 -8.91 -23.21
N ALA A 131 -17.75 -8.69 -22.89
CA ALA A 131 -18.72 -8.02 -23.76
C ALA A 131 -18.73 -6.50 -23.53
N ASP A 132 -17.55 -5.89 -23.54
CA ASP A 132 -17.31 -4.44 -23.41
C ASP A 132 -15.88 -4.10 -23.85
N ASN A 133 -15.56 -2.82 -24.00
CA ASN A 133 -14.22 -2.35 -24.33
C ASN A 133 -13.68 -1.29 -23.35
N TYR A 134 -14.34 -1.08 -22.22
CA TYR A 134 -13.79 -0.26 -21.15
C TYR A 134 -12.57 -0.93 -20.51
N PHE A 135 -11.46 -0.19 -20.49
CA PHE A 135 -10.15 -0.64 -20.03
C PHE A 135 -10.14 -1.27 -18.62
N GLY A 136 -11.04 -0.82 -17.74
CA GLY A 136 -11.17 -1.38 -16.39
C GLY A 136 -11.48 -2.88 -16.39
N TYR A 137 -12.31 -3.36 -17.33
CA TYR A 137 -12.59 -4.79 -17.46
C TYR A 137 -11.35 -5.58 -17.89
N CYS A 138 -10.54 -5.01 -18.78
CA CYS A 138 -9.30 -5.64 -19.23
C CYS A 138 -8.33 -5.81 -18.05
N LYS A 139 -8.07 -4.74 -17.28
CA LYS A 139 -7.23 -4.79 -16.09
C LYS A 139 -7.71 -5.85 -15.08
N LYS A 140 -9.00 -5.82 -14.75
CA LYS A 140 -9.59 -6.68 -13.73
C LYS A 140 -9.74 -8.13 -14.19
N GLU A 141 -9.71 -8.40 -15.48
CA GLU A 141 -9.65 -9.77 -15.99
C GLU A 141 -8.26 -10.37 -15.82
N VAL A 142 -7.18 -9.61 -16.05
CA VAL A 142 -5.83 -10.06 -15.70
C VAL A 142 -5.75 -10.39 -14.20
N LYS A 143 -6.30 -9.53 -13.33
CA LYS A 143 -6.44 -9.79 -11.88
C LYS A 143 -7.15 -11.13 -11.59
N THR A 144 -8.26 -11.38 -12.28
CA THR A 144 -9.05 -12.62 -12.12
C THR A 144 -8.24 -13.87 -12.48
N GLN A 145 -7.43 -13.79 -13.54
CA GLN A 145 -6.61 -14.93 -13.99
C GLN A 145 -5.34 -15.12 -13.14
N ILE A 146 -4.76 -14.04 -12.58
CA ILE A 146 -3.74 -14.15 -11.53
C ILE A 146 -4.33 -14.86 -10.30
N SER A 147 -5.52 -14.46 -9.86
CA SER A 147 -6.21 -15.08 -8.72
C SER A 147 -6.53 -16.55 -8.96
N TYR A 148 -6.96 -16.91 -10.18
CA TYR A 148 -7.16 -18.31 -10.57
C TYR A 148 -5.84 -19.10 -10.49
N SER A 149 -4.76 -18.56 -11.05
CA SER A 149 -3.45 -19.22 -11.01
C SER A 149 -2.90 -19.35 -9.60
N ALA A 150 -3.06 -18.34 -8.74
CA ALA A 150 -2.60 -18.37 -7.34
C ALA A 150 -3.29 -19.49 -6.55
N ASN A 151 -4.62 -19.57 -6.68
CA ASN A 151 -5.43 -20.57 -5.98
C ASN A 151 -5.10 -22.01 -6.39
N LEU A 152 -4.87 -22.26 -7.68
CA LEU A 152 -4.46 -23.59 -8.15
C LEU A 152 -3.00 -23.90 -7.80
N TYR A 153 -2.10 -22.91 -7.90
CA TYR A 153 -0.69 -23.17 -7.63
C TYR A 153 -0.44 -23.44 -6.13
N GLY A 154 -1.10 -22.68 -5.25
CA GLY A 154 -0.82 -22.61 -3.82
C GLY A 154 0.35 -21.68 -3.49
N PHE A 155 0.80 -21.68 -2.23
CA PHE A 155 1.81 -20.77 -1.64
C PHE A 155 1.52 -19.27 -1.68
N ALA A 156 0.74 -18.83 -2.66
CA ALA A 156 0.53 -17.42 -2.95
C ALA A 156 -0.93 -17.02 -2.87
N GLU A 157 -1.13 -15.73 -2.65
CA GLU A 157 -2.43 -15.08 -2.69
C GLU A 157 -2.41 -14.00 -3.77
N GLU A 158 -3.52 -13.84 -4.47
CA GLU A 158 -3.80 -12.62 -5.22
C GLU A 158 -4.68 -11.73 -4.34
N GLU A 159 -4.27 -10.47 -4.14
CA GLU A 159 -4.94 -9.59 -3.20
C GLU A 159 -5.35 -8.26 -3.83
N HIS A 160 -6.52 -7.80 -3.42
CA HIS A 160 -6.96 -6.43 -3.68
C HIS A 160 -6.49 -5.52 -2.54
N ALA A 161 -5.21 -5.17 -2.59
CA ALA A 161 -4.52 -4.49 -1.50
C ALA A 161 -3.68 -3.31 -1.99
N GLY A 162 -3.58 -2.29 -1.13
CA GLY A 162 -2.59 -1.21 -1.24
C GLY A 162 -1.54 -1.37 -0.16
N GLY A 163 -0.39 -0.72 -0.30
CA GLY A 163 0.67 -0.92 0.67
C GLY A 163 1.88 -0.02 0.46
N ALA A 164 2.55 0.29 1.55
CA ALA A 164 3.74 1.13 1.54
C ALA A 164 4.69 0.77 2.68
N ILE A 165 5.98 0.75 2.35
CA ILE A 165 7.04 0.90 3.35
C ILE A 165 6.94 2.32 3.90
N ALA A 166 6.87 2.46 5.22
CA ALA A 166 6.94 3.74 5.92
C ALA A 166 8.14 3.77 6.86
N ARG A 167 9.04 4.73 6.62
CA ARG A 167 10.18 5.04 7.48
C ARG A 167 9.91 6.34 8.23
N PRO A 168 9.84 6.34 9.57
CA PRO A 168 9.62 7.56 10.34
C PRO A 168 10.66 8.63 10.01
N SER A 169 10.25 9.90 10.01
CA SER A 169 11.17 11.01 9.82
C SER A 169 10.87 12.19 10.72
N TYR A 170 11.89 13.01 10.94
CA TYR A 170 11.90 14.07 11.93
C TYR A 170 12.53 15.34 11.37
N ASP A 171 12.03 16.48 11.82
CA ASP A 171 12.69 17.77 11.65
C ASP A 171 13.76 17.91 12.76
N LEU A 172 15.03 17.94 12.36
CA LEU A 172 16.20 18.03 13.26
C LEU A 172 16.65 19.49 13.46
N GLY A 173 16.01 20.46 12.80
CA GLY A 173 16.37 21.86 12.88
C GLY A 173 17.62 22.23 12.05
N GLU A 174 18.40 23.18 12.56
CA GLU A 174 19.52 23.78 11.80
C GLU A 174 20.89 23.15 12.07
N SER A 175 20.98 22.29 13.09
CA SER A 175 22.20 21.54 13.39
C SER A 175 21.87 20.19 14.00
N CYS A 176 22.73 19.21 13.77
CA CYS A 176 22.55 17.84 14.23
C CYS A 176 23.90 17.22 14.59
N ASP A 177 24.01 16.70 15.81
CA ASP A 177 25.09 15.81 16.22
C ASP A 177 24.66 14.37 15.94
N ALA A 178 25.26 13.75 14.93
CA ALA A 178 24.90 12.44 14.43
C ALA A 178 25.19 11.31 15.42
N SER A 179 26.08 11.53 16.39
CA SER A 179 26.44 10.51 17.39
C SER A 179 25.23 10.04 18.21
N LYS A 180 24.22 10.91 18.35
CA LYS A 180 22.93 10.62 18.99
C LYS A 180 22.04 9.65 18.21
N TYR A 181 22.32 9.44 16.93
CA TYR A 181 21.50 8.63 16.01
C TYR A 181 22.26 7.45 15.41
N ALA A 182 23.57 7.35 15.59
CA ALA A 182 24.46 6.38 14.96
C ALA A 182 24.79 5.15 15.83
N GLU A 183 23.94 4.81 16.80
CA GLU A 183 24.21 3.71 17.74
C GLU A 183 24.34 2.34 17.04
N GLY A 184 25.23 1.51 17.58
CA GLY A 184 25.27 0.07 17.32
C GLY A 184 26.00 -0.38 16.04
N TYR A 185 26.46 0.51 15.17
CA TYR A 185 27.21 0.13 13.95
C TYR A 185 28.28 1.17 13.62
N LYS A 186 29.53 0.73 13.43
CA LYS A 186 30.68 1.62 13.20
C LYS A 186 30.92 1.86 11.71
N PHE A 187 31.38 3.05 11.33
CA PHE A 187 31.66 3.38 9.93
C PHE A 187 32.63 2.39 9.28
N SER A 188 33.73 2.03 9.97
CA SER A 188 34.69 1.04 9.48
C SER A 188 34.09 -0.36 9.29
N GLU A 189 33.23 -0.80 10.20
CA GLU A 189 32.51 -2.09 10.12
C GLU A 189 31.56 -2.11 8.91
N MET A 190 30.83 -1.02 8.69
CA MET A 190 29.93 -0.84 7.56
C MET A 190 30.67 -0.85 6.22
N ILE A 191 31.80 -0.13 6.11
CA ILE A 191 32.63 -0.13 4.90
C ILE A 191 33.14 -1.53 4.56
N GLU A 192 33.69 -2.27 5.53
CA GLU A 192 34.24 -3.61 5.26
C GLU A 192 33.13 -4.56 4.77
N LYS A 193 31.93 -4.47 5.36
CA LYS A 193 30.79 -5.33 5.02
C LYS A 193 30.11 -4.96 3.69
N ASN A 194 30.25 -3.72 3.23
CA ASN A 194 29.56 -3.18 2.06
C ASN A 194 30.52 -2.56 1.01
N LYS A 195 31.74 -3.09 0.89
CA LYS A 195 32.78 -2.61 -0.04
C LYS A 195 32.46 -2.74 -1.54
N GLN A 196 31.43 -3.51 -1.92
CA GLN A 196 31.06 -3.66 -3.34
C GLN A 196 30.21 -2.48 -3.83
N SER A 197 29.43 -1.89 -2.93
CA SER A 197 28.52 -0.77 -3.20
C SER A 197 29.06 0.59 -2.78
N ILE A 198 30.14 0.65 -2.01
CA ILE A 198 30.66 1.89 -1.41
C ILE A 198 32.10 2.18 -1.87
N ILE A 199 32.39 3.46 -2.14
CA ILE A 199 33.73 3.96 -2.48
C ILE A 199 34.19 4.94 -1.39
N VAL A 200 35.23 4.54 -0.65
CA VAL A 200 35.85 5.38 0.40
C VAL A 200 36.68 6.50 -0.23
N LYS A 201 36.62 7.69 0.37
CA LYS A 201 37.37 8.87 -0.01
C LYS A 201 38.53 9.11 0.95
N GLU A 202 39.57 9.79 0.47
CA GLU A 202 40.79 10.05 1.26
C GLU A 202 40.51 10.92 2.49
N GLU A 203 39.48 11.75 2.39
CA GLU A 203 39.00 12.66 3.44
C GLU A 203 38.19 11.93 4.54
N GLY A 204 37.96 10.61 4.44
CA GLY A 204 37.36 9.81 5.51
C GLY A 204 35.86 9.56 5.44
N TYR A 205 35.15 10.17 4.49
CA TYR A 205 33.77 9.81 4.13
C TYR A 205 33.74 8.80 2.97
N ALA A 206 32.56 8.36 2.56
CA ALA A 206 32.41 7.50 1.38
C ALA A 206 31.20 7.89 0.52
N ILE A 207 31.17 7.41 -0.71
CA ILE A 207 30.07 7.65 -1.65
C ILE A 207 29.50 6.33 -2.16
N ASP A 208 28.23 6.35 -2.56
CA ASP A 208 27.61 5.20 -3.20
C ASP A 208 28.10 5.03 -4.64
N LYS A 209 28.35 3.78 -5.05
CA LYS A 209 28.85 3.47 -6.39
C LYS A 209 27.79 3.69 -7.47
N LYS A 210 26.51 3.51 -7.15
CA LYS A 210 25.40 3.64 -8.09
C LYS A 210 24.87 5.08 -8.16
N TYR A 211 24.81 5.77 -7.02
CA TYR A 211 24.35 7.17 -6.92
C TYR A 211 25.39 8.05 -6.20
N PRO A 212 26.58 8.28 -6.80
CA PRO A 212 27.70 8.96 -6.13
C PRO A 212 27.43 10.42 -5.77
N GLU A 213 26.53 11.10 -6.49
CA GLU A 213 26.13 12.49 -6.23
C GLU A 213 24.96 12.59 -5.24
N GLY A 214 24.12 11.55 -5.16
CA GLY A 214 22.89 11.55 -4.35
C GLY A 214 23.04 10.90 -2.97
N ILE A 215 24.07 10.06 -2.77
CA ILE A 215 24.25 9.28 -1.53
C ILE A 215 25.70 9.35 -1.05
N ILE A 216 25.88 9.93 0.13
CA ILE A 216 27.17 10.10 0.81
C ILE A 216 27.09 9.42 2.18
N TYR A 217 28.00 8.49 2.45
CA TYR A 217 28.12 7.84 3.76
C TYR A 217 29.10 8.63 4.62
N VAL A 218 28.72 8.96 5.85
CA VAL A 218 29.54 9.75 6.77
C VAL A 218 29.78 9.01 8.09
N PRO A 219 30.90 9.29 8.79
CA PRO A 219 31.19 8.67 10.09
C PRO A 219 30.14 8.93 11.17
N GLU A 220 30.06 8.06 12.17
CA GLU A 220 29.07 8.14 13.25
C GLU A 220 29.17 9.42 14.12
N ASP A 221 30.31 10.11 14.13
CA ASP A 221 30.58 11.31 14.92
C ASP A 221 30.36 12.61 14.12
N SER A 222 29.67 12.52 12.98
CA SER A 222 29.42 13.67 12.11
C SER A 222 28.55 14.75 12.75
N ILE A 223 28.91 16.01 12.54
CA ILE A 223 28.17 17.20 12.97
C ILE A 223 27.71 17.97 11.75
N PHE A 224 26.40 18.13 11.62
CA PHE A 224 25.75 18.83 10.53
C PHE A 224 25.37 20.24 10.98
N THR A 225 25.68 21.26 10.18
CA THR A 225 25.29 22.66 10.48
C THR A 225 24.88 23.40 9.20
N ILE A 226 23.71 24.04 9.23
CA ILE A 226 23.20 24.83 8.10
C ILE A 226 23.89 26.19 8.00
N GLU A 227 24.26 26.80 9.14
CA GLU A 227 24.84 28.15 9.21
C GLU A 227 26.13 28.31 8.38
N ASP A 228 27.00 27.31 8.43
CA ASP A 228 28.24 27.26 7.63
C ASP A 228 28.17 26.23 6.49
N ALA A 229 26.99 25.66 6.24
CA ALA A 229 26.73 24.62 5.25
C ALA A 229 27.75 23.46 5.29
N SER A 230 28.00 22.90 6.46
CA SER A 230 29.04 21.88 6.66
C SER A 230 28.55 20.57 7.28
N VAL A 231 29.26 19.49 6.95
CA VAL A 231 29.25 18.21 7.66
C VAL A 231 30.67 17.93 8.11
N LYS A 232 30.92 18.04 9.42
CA LYS A 232 32.24 17.90 10.05
C LYS A 232 32.37 16.57 10.78
N PHE A 233 33.52 15.91 10.71
CA PHE A 233 33.76 14.62 11.39
C PHE A 233 35.26 14.41 11.63
N ASN A 234 35.63 13.50 12.53
CA ASN A 234 37.04 13.22 12.79
C ASN A 234 37.58 12.12 11.86
N HIS A 235 38.72 12.38 11.23
CA HIS A 235 39.47 11.40 10.46
C HIS A 235 40.97 11.49 10.78
N ASN A 236 41.59 10.36 11.18
CA ASN A 236 43.02 10.29 11.53
C ASN A 236 43.49 11.36 12.54
N GLY A 237 42.64 11.73 13.50
CA GLY A 237 42.94 12.73 14.52
C GLY A 237 42.85 14.19 14.04
N LYS A 238 42.32 14.43 12.83
CA LYS A 238 42.01 15.75 12.28
C LYS A 238 40.50 15.89 12.07
N GLU A 239 39.98 17.10 12.25
CA GLU A 239 38.61 17.43 11.84
C GLU A 239 38.59 17.68 10.33
N GLU A 240 37.83 16.86 9.61
CA GLU A 240 37.56 17.02 8.19
C GLU A 240 36.16 17.61 7.99
N SER A 241 35.92 18.25 6.85
CA SER A 241 34.64 18.91 6.55
C SER A 241 34.27 18.80 5.09
N ILE A 242 33.01 18.46 4.82
CA ILE A 242 32.42 18.47 3.47
C ILE A 242 31.23 19.44 3.41
N LEU A 243 30.91 19.89 2.19
CA LEU A 243 29.79 20.80 1.95
C LEU A 243 28.45 20.09 2.18
N LEU A 244 27.55 20.71 2.94
CA LEU A 244 26.17 20.27 3.12
C LEU A 244 25.32 20.73 1.92
N ILE A 245 25.12 19.81 0.98
CA ILE A 245 24.37 20.03 -0.26
C ILE A 245 22.88 19.63 -0.09
N PRO A 246 21.92 20.46 -0.54
CA PRO A 246 20.50 20.11 -0.59
C PRO A 246 20.21 18.81 -1.35
N LYS A 247 19.21 18.06 -0.89
CA LYS A 247 18.71 16.81 -1.52
C LYS A 247 19.69 15.63 -1.55
N VAL A 248 20.93 15.80 -1.07
CA VAL A 248 21.86 14.67 -0.89
C VAL A 248 21.47 13.88 0.37
N ASN A 249 21.52 12.56 0.26
CA ASN A 249 21.30 11.62 1.36
C ASN A 249 22.62 11.39 2.10
N TYR A 250 22.78 12.00 3.28
CA TYR A 250 23.90 11.71 4.18
C TYR A 250 23.55 10.54 5.08
N VAL A 251 24.24 9.41 4.91
CA VAL A 251 23.88 8.13 5.51
C VAL A 251 24.86 7.79 6.63
N LEU A 252 24.35 7.66 7.85
CA LEU A 252 25.13 7.17 8.99
C LEU A 252 25.36 5.65 8.85
N PRO A 253 26.35 5.06 9.57
CA PRO A 253 26.68 3.64 9.40
C PRO A 253 25.49 2.69 9.61
N ASN A 254 24.57 3.02 10.51
CA ASN A 254 23.36 2.25 10.79
C ASN A 254 22.20 2.50 9.81
N GLY A 255 22.42 3.28 8.74
CA GLY A 255 21.43 3.58 7.71
C GLY A 255 20.55 4.80 8.00
N TYR A 256 20.67 5.43 9.17
CA TYR A 256 19.96 6.68 9.46
C TYR A 256 20.36 7.75 8.43
N THR A 257 19.37 8.40 7.82
CA THR A 257 19.59 9.32 6.70
C THR A 257 19.30 10.75 7.12
N ILE A 258 20.23 11.66 6.88
CA ILE A 258 20.08 13.10 7.12
C ILE A 258 20.07 13.80 5.76
N ILE A 259 19.11 14.70 5.53
CA ILE A 259 18.95 15.44 4.27
C ILE A 259 18.75 16.92 4.59
N LEU A 260 19.47 17.80 3.90
CA LEU A 260 19.16 19.22 3.89
C LEU A 260 17.94 19.45 2.99
N HIS A 261 16.84 19.89 3.59
CA HIS A 261 15.54 20.06 2.93
C HIS A 261 14.98 21.44 3.22
N ASP A 262 14.17 21.99 2.30
CA ASP A 262 13.45 23.23 2.57
C ASP A 262 12.30 22.96 3.57
N THR A 263 12.06 23.87 4.49
CA THR A 263 10.78 23.85 5.20
C THR A 263 9.70 24.00 4.14
N MET A 264 8.63 23.24 4.31
CA MET A 264 7.68 22.86 3.25
C MET A 264 6.99 24.05 2.54
N THR A 265 7.21 25.27 3.01
CA THR A 265 6.38 26.47 2.86
C THR A 265 7.08 27.79 3.23
N SER A 266 7.98 27.84 4.24
CA SER A 266 8.50 29.10 4.81
C SER A 266 9.85 29.57 4.25
N ARG A 267 10.35 28.95 3.17
CA ARG A 267 11.69 29.22 2.57
C ARG A 267 12.85 29.14 3.57
N ARG A 268 12.66 28.49 4.71
CA ARG A 268 13.73 28.16 5.65
C ARG A 268 14.32 26.83 5.23
N TRP A 269 15.56 26.55 5.59
CA TRP A 269 16.17 25.24 5.41
C TRP A 269 16.25 24.53 6.75
N THR A 270 15.99 23.22 6.75
CA THR A 270 16.10 22.36 7.93
C THR A 270 16.72 21.02 7.57
N LEU A 271 17.29 20.35 8.57
CA LEU A 271 17.78 18.99 8.46
C LEU A 271 16.61 18.03 8.70
N ARG A 272 16.36 17.13 7.76
CA ARG A 272 15.41 16.02 7.92
C ARG A 272 16.17 14.76 8.27
N GLY A 273 15.82 14.14 9.40
CA GLY A 273 16.30 12.81 9.78
C GLY A 273 15.30 11.73 9.38
N ILE A 274 15.75 10.62 8.80
CA ILE A 274 14.91 9.49 8.37
C ILE A 274 15.46 8.22 9.01
N LEU A 275 14.63 7.56 9.81
CA LEU A 275 14.99 6.31 10.48
C LEU A 275 15.17 5.21 9.45
N PRO A 276 16.16 4.32 9.61
CA PRO A 276 16.33 3.20 8.68
C PRO A 276 15.34 2.05 8.94
N GLN A 277 14.79 1.96 10.15
CA GLN A 277 13.73 1.01 10.46
C GLN A 277 12.49 1.34 9.64
N TYR A 278 11.82 0.30 9.16
CA TYR A 278 10.60 0.45 8.39
C TYR A 278 9.47 -0.34 9.02
N THR A 279 8.25 0.10 8.70
CA THR A 279 7.03 -0.69 8.82
C THR A 279 6.44 -0.83 7.42
N LEU A 280 6.32 -2.06 6.90
CA LEU A 280 5.53 -2.31 5.70
C LEU A 280 4.07 -2.45 6.10
N CYS A 281 3.31 -1.39 5.81
CA CYS A 281 1.86 -1.34 6.00
C CYS A 281 1.17 -1.92 4.77
N HIS A 282 0.48 -3.03 4.96
CA HIS A 282 -0.33 -3.72 3.96
C HIS A 282 -1.82 -3.47 4.25
N LYS A 283 -2.60 -3.06 3.25
CA LYS A 283 -4.01 -2.65 3.38
C LYS A 283 -4.91 -3.48 2.45
N PRO A 284 -5.23 -4.73 2.82
CA PRO A 284 -6.08 -5.61 2.03
C PRO A 284 -7.57 -5.40 2.34
N CYS A 285 -8.43 -6.10 1.61
CA CYS A 285 -9.87 -6.24 1.88
C CYS A 285 -10.61 -4.91 2.12
N THR A 286 -10.20 -3.86 1.40
CA THR A 286 -10.70 -2.51 1.62
C THR A 286 -11.70 -2.14 0.53
N VAL A 287 -12.98 -2.01 0.92
CA VAL A 287 -14.07 -1.64 0.01
C VAL A 287 -13.83 -0.28 -0.67
N SER A 288 -14.50 -0.04 -1.78
CA SER A 288 -14.46 1.25 -2.48
C SER A 288 -14.84 2.40 -1.55
N GLY A 289 -13.95 3.39 -1.43
CA GLY A 289 -14.06 4.52 -0.49
C GLY A 289 -13.52 4.24 0.93
N GLY A 290 -13.01 3.04 1.22
CA GLY A 290 -12.28 2.72 2.47
C GLY A 290 -10.81 3.19 2.46
N GLY A 291 -10.39 3.86 1.38
CA GLY A 291 -9.08 4.52 1.28
C GLY A 291 -7.90 3.56 1.13
N LYS A 292 -8.01 2.54 0.28
CA LYS A 292 -6.94 1.57 0.01
C LYS A 292 -5.62 2.25 -0.41
N SER A 293 -5.65 3.06 -1.47
CA SER A 293 -4.46 3.77 -1.99
C SER A 293 -4.00 4.93 -1.09
N GLU A 294 -4.80 5.37 -0.12
CA GLU A 294 -4.39 6.42 0.84
C GLU A 294 -3.19 5.99 1.70
N ILE A 295 -2.96 4.68 1.86
CA ILE A 295 -1.82 4.16 2.63
C ILE A 295 -0.48 4.59 2.01
N SER A 296 -0.39 4.76 0.69
CA SER A 296 0.83 5.16 -0.02
C SER A 296 0.89 6.65 -0.37
N LYS A 297 -0.26 7.35 -0.44
CA LYS A 297 -0.32 8.80 -0.77
C LYS A 297 0.42 9.68 0.25
N SER A 298 1.01 10.78 -0.22
CA SER A 298 1.71 11.70 0.68
C SER A 298 0.76 12.42 1.62
N ILE A 299 1.06 12.41 2.93
CA ILE A 299 0.32 13.23 3.91
C ILE A 299 0.72 14.72 3.82
N ARG A 300 1.82 15.04 3.12
CA ARG A 300 2.30 16.42 2.90
C ARG A 300 1.21 17.35 2.41
N ASP A 301 0.40 16.90 1.46
CA ASP A 301 -0.63 17.74 0.84
C ASP A 301 -1.84 17.99 1.75
N ALA A 302 -1.93 17.28 2.88
CA ALA A 302 -2.95 17.50 3.90
C ALA A 302 -2.47 18.39 5.06
N VAL A 303 -1.16 18.70 5.14
CA VAL A 303 -0.60 19.56 6.18
C VAL A 303 -0.95 21.02 5.87
N ILE A 304 -1.53 21.69 6.87
CA ILE A 304 -1.91 23.10 6.84
C ILE A 304 -0.97 23.85 7.76
N GLU A 305 -0.76 25.14 7.50
CA GLU A 305 0.10 25.97 8.32
C GLU A 305 -0.61 27.20 8.88
N GLY A 306 -0.16 27.62 10.05
CA GLY A 306 -0.59 28.85 10.70
C GLY A 306 0.59 29.53 11.39
N SER A 307 0.52 30.85 11.53
CA SER A 307 1.50 31.61 12.31
C SER A 307 1.48 31.16 13.78
N VAL A 308 2.62 31.23 14.45
CA VAL A 308 2.67 31.10 15.91
C VAL A 308 2.34 32.45 16.52
N PHE A 309 1.32 32.48 17.37
CA PHE A 309 0.83 33.72 17.95
C PHE A 309 1.22 33.89 19.42
N VAL A 310 1.27 35.13 19.86
CA VAL A 310 1.19 35.55 21.27
C VAL A 310 -0.01 36.47 21.44
N ASN A 311 -0.66 36.41 22.59
CA ASN A 311 -1.73 37.35 22.95
C ASN A 311 -1.11 38.63 23.50
N ASN A 312 -0.29 38.48 24.54
CA ASN A 312 0.47 39.55 25.16
C ASN A 312 1.90 39.05 25.35
N LYS A 313 2.84 39.62 24.59
CA LYS A 313 4.24 39.15 24.58
C LYS A 313 4.84 39.08 25.98
N GLU A 314 4.62 40.09 26.81
CA GLU A 314 5.25 40.17 28.13
C GLU A 314 4.68 39.13 29.10
N GLU A 315 3.36 38.99 29.14
CA GLU A 315 2.66 38.02 29.99
C GLU A 315 2.93 36.57 29.54
N ASP A 316 2.80 36.31 28.24
CA ASP A 316 3.00 34.97 27.67
C ASP A 316 4.47 34.54 27.82
N PHE A 317 5.44 35.44 27.62
CA PHE A 317 6.86 35.10 27.79
C PHE A 317 7.20 34.83 29.25
N LYS A 318 6.57 35.54 30.18
CA LYS A 318 6.71 35.27 31.61
C LYS A 318 6.16 33.88 31.97
N ALA A 319 4.97 33.53 31.49
CA ALA A 319 4.37 32.22 31.72
C ALA A 319 5.23 31.08 31.13
N VAL A 320 5.82 31.28 29.95
CA VAL A 320 6.79 30.34 29.38
C VAL A 320 8.03 30.18 30.27
N GLN A 321 8.58 31.30 30.76
CA GLN A 321 9.76 31.28 31.63
C GLN A 321 9.48 30.51 32.93
N GLU A 322 8.30 30.70 33.53
CA GLU A 322 7.87 29.94 34.72
C GLU A 322 7.85 28.43 34.49
N ILE A 323 7.51 27.96 33.29
CA ILE A 323 7.55 26.54 32.93
C ILE A 323 8.99 26.05 32.73
N PHE A 324 9.85 26.84 32.09
CA PHE A 324 11.27 26.48 31.93
C PHE A 324 12.01 26.38 33.27
N ASP A 325 11.58 27.16 34.26
CA ASP A 325 12.15 27.17 35.60
C ASP A 325 11.46 26.18 36.56
N HIS A 326 10.36 25.53 36.14
CA HIS A 326 9.61 24.57 36.97
C HIS A 326 10.43 23.30 37.27
N ASP A 327 10.33 22.81 38.51
CA ASP A 327 11.02 21.58 38.93
C ASP A 327 10.19 20.32 38.66
N PHE A 328 10.55 19.62 37.58
CA PHE A 328 9.91 18.37 37.18
C PHE A 328 10.39 17.12 37.95
N SER A 329 11.23 17.25 38.99
CA SER A 329 11.81 16.11 39.74
C SER A 329 10.77 15.26 40.48
N LYS A 330 9.63 15.85 40.85
CA LYS A 330 8.54 15.22 41.64
C LYS A 330 7.39 14.66 40.81
N ARG A 331 7.61 14.48 39.50
CA ARG A 331 6.55 14.12 38.55
C ARG A 331 6.00 12.71 38.72
N TYR A 332 6.78 11.72 39.18
CA TYR A 332 6.32 10.33 39.29
C TYR A 332 5.90 9.95 40.71
N ALA A 333 4.91 9.06 40.82
CA ALA A 333 4.41 8.58 42.11
C ALA A 333 5.38 7.65 42.88
N ASN A 334 6.39 7.09 42.20
CA ASN A 334 7.33 6.12 42.76
C ASN A 334 8.64 6.73 43.32
N GLY A 335 8.73 8.07 43.42
CA GLY A 335 9.84 8.77 44.06
C GLY A 335 10.39 9.95 43.23
N GLU A 336 11.27 10.74 43.84
CA GLU A 336 11.99 11.82 43.15
C GLU A 336 12.97 11.25 42.11
N VAL A 337 12.93 11.84 40.92
CA VAL A 337 13.83 11.52 39.81
C VAL A 337 14.70 12.73 39.49
N LYS A 338 15.79 12.50 38.73
CA LYS A 338 16.72 13.57 38.35
C LYS A 338 15.96 14.78 37.77
N PRO A 339 16.26 16.02 38.23
CA PRO A 339 15.67 17.23 37.68
C PRO A 339 15.93 17.33 36.18
N ILE A 340 14.90 17.71 35.42
CA ILE A 340 15.00 17.96 33.98
C ILE A 340 14.82 19.44 33.75
N ARG A 341 15.79 20.07 33.08
CA ARG A 341 15.70 21.46 32.63
C ARG A 341 15.32 21.47 31.15
N ILE A 342 14.17 22.05 30.82
CA ILE A 342 13.63 21.97 29.46
C ILE A 342 14.62 22.47 28.41
N LEU A 343 15.33 23.58 28.66
CA LEU A 343 16.27 24.17 27.70
C LEU A 343 17.62 23.44 27.60
N ASP A 344 17.88 22.41 28.42
CA ASP A 344 19.11 21.61 28.30
C ASP A 344 19.19 20.95 26.90
N PRO A 345 20.30 21.09 26.15
CA PRO A 345 20.48 20.49 24.84
C PRO A 345 20.33 18.96 24.78
N ASN A 346 20.48 18.26 25.91
CA ASN A 346 20.29 16.82 26.02
C ASN A 346 18.83 16.41 26.23
N VAL A 347 17.95 17.37 26.53
CA VAL A 347 16.51 17.14 26.68
C VAL A 347 15.85 17.27 25.32
N THR A 348 15.27 16.18 24.82
CA THR A 348 14.60 16.15 23.51
C THR A 348 13.24 16.83 23.55
N LEU A 349 12.73 17.29 22.40
CA LEU A 349 11.35 17.77 22.27
C LEU A 349 10.33 16.72 22.72
N GLY A 350 10.56 15.45 22.40
CA GLY A 350 9.72 14.33 22.84
C GLY A 350 9.62 14.23 24.36
N THR A 351 10.74 14.41 25.07
CA THR A 351 10.75 14.45 26.55
C THR A 351 9.93 15.63 27.08
N VAL A 352 10.01 16.81 26.45
CA VAL A 352 9.21 17.97 26.86
C VAL A 352 7.72 17.71 26.62
N VAL A 353 7.35 17.05 25.52
CA VAL A 353 5.97 16.61 25.26
C VAL A 353 5.49 15.67 26.37
N GLU A 354 6.29 14.68 26.76
CA GLU A 354 5.95 13.78 27.86
C GLU A 354 5.75 14.55 29.17
N LEU A 355 6.66 15.48 29.51
CA LEU A 355 6.58 16.28 30.74
C LEU A 355 5.33 17.16 30.83
N LEU A 356 4.80 17.60 29.69
CA LEU A 356 3.67 18.51 29.57
C LEU A 356 2.40 17.83 29.05
N THR A 357 2.33 16.50 29.10
CA THR A 357 1.13 15.73 28.77
C THR A 357 0.65 14.97 30.00
N PRO A 358 -0.62 15.13 30.45
CA PRO A 358 -1.13 14.39 31.59
C PRO A 358 -0.98 12.87 31.40
N SER A 359 -0.52 12.18 32.44
CA SER A 359 -0.23 10.74 32.40
C SER A 359 -0.60 10.06 33.70
N ARG A 360 -1.10 8.82 33.60
CA ARG A 360 -1.37 7.96 34.77
C ARG A 360 -0.12 7.61 35.58
N LEU A 361 1.07 7.78 34.99
CA LEU A 361 2.34 7.54 35.66
C LEU A 361 2.75 8.71 36.56
N PHE A 362 2.17 9.89 36.33
CA PHE A 362 2.49 11.09 37.08
C PHE A 362 1.67 11.23 38.37
N THR A 363 2.22 12.01 39.31
CA THR A 363 1.49 12.41 40.51
C THR A 363 0.26 13.23 40.15
N LYS A 364 -0.76 13.19 41.02
CA LYS A 364 -1.95 14.01 40.84
C LYS A 364 -1.60 15.51 40.77
N GLU A 365 -0.68 15.96 41.62
CA GLU A 365 -0.19 17.34 41.64
C GLU A 365 0.43 17.75 40.30
N HIS A 366 1.29 16.91 39.72
CA HIS A 366 1.91 17.18 38.42
C HIS A 366 0.87 17.22 37.29
N ASN A 367 -0.07 16.27 37.29
CA ASN A 367 -1.17 16.28 36.31
C ASN A 367 -2.07 17.51 36.43
N ASP A 368 -2.40 17.93 37.66
CA ASP A 368 -3.20 19.12 37.93
C ASP A 368 -2.44 20.39 37.46
N TYR A 369 -1.12 20.47 37.68
CA TYR A 369 -0.27 21.54 37.16
C TYR A 369 -0.27 21.58 35.63
N ILE A 370 0.05 20.48 34.94
CA ILE A 370 0.04 20.43 33.47
C ILE A 370 -1.33 20.85 32.92
N SER A 371 -2.42 20.34 33.49
CA SER A 371 -3.77 20.63 33.01
C SER A 371 -4.17 22.10 33.19
N SER A 372 -3.48 22.84 34.06
CA SER A 372 -3.68 24.28 34.25
C SER A 372 -2.98 25.15 33.21
N ILE A 373 -2.01 24.60 32.48
CA ILE A 373 -1.24 25.34 31.48
C ILE A 373 -2.11 25.55 30.23
N SER A 374 -2.21 26.80 29.77
CA SER A 374 -2.92 27.12 28.53
C SER A 374 -2.26 26.43 27.33
N PRO A 375 -3.04 25.86 26.38
CA PRO A 375 -2.51 25.26 25.16
C PRO A 375 -1.59 26.21 24.36
N LEU A 376 -1.89 27.52 24.38
CA LEU A 376 -1.04 28.54 23.75
C LEU A 376 0.36 28.55 24.35
N ILE A 377 0.46 28.51 25.68
CA ILE A 377 1.75 28.53 26.38
C ILE A 377 2.53 27.24 26.12
N VAL A 378 1.86 26.09 26.05
CA VAL A 378 2.51 24.82 25.64
C VAL A 378 3.07 24.93 24.22
N GLU A 379 2.32 25.51 23.27
CA GLU A 379 2.80 25.75 21.90
C GLU A 379 4.05 26.65 21.88
N LEU A 380 4.07 27.72 22.69
CA LEU A 380 5.21 28.62 22.81
C LEU A 380 6.44 27.89 23.39
N VAL A 381 6.27 27.13 24.48
CA VAL A 381 7.33 26.31 25.09
C VAL A 381 7.95 25.37 24.05
N MET A 382 7.12 24.65 23.29
CA MET A 382 7.59 23.73 22.24
C MET A 382 8.31 24.45 21.11
N THR A 383 7.79 25.60 20.68
CA THR A 383 8.38 26.43 19.61
C THR A 383 9.73 26.99 20.02
N ILE A 384 9.84 27.49 21.26
CA ILE A 384 11.09 28.04 21.77
C ILE A 384 12.11 26.93 21.96
N LYS A 385 11.71 25.79 22.54
CA LYS A 385 12.60 24.63 22.71
C LYS A 385 13.15 24.13 21.38
N SER A 386 12.35 24.08 20.31
CA SER A 386 12.83 23.59 19.01
C SER A 386 13.86 24.53 18.37
N LEU A 387 13.78 25.83 18.67
CA LEU A 387 14.71 26.84 18.16
C LEU A 387 15.92 27.07 19.06
N TYR A 388 15.80 26.75 20.36
CA TYR A 388 16.83 27.05 21.35
C TYR A 388 18.17 26.42 20.97
N ARG A 389 19.23 27.18 21.23
CA ARG A 389 20.62 26.77 21.04
C ARG A 389 21.40 27.09 22.30
N GLU A 390 22.39 26.27 22.60
CA GLU A 390 23.18 26.38 23.84
C GLU A 390 23.91 27.72 23.96
N ASP A 391 24.34 28.29 22.82
CA ASP A 391 25.00 29.59 22.73
C ASP A 391 24.08 30.77 23.10
N TRP A 392 22.75 30.57 23.14
CA TRP A 392 21.82 31.58 23.63
C TRP A 392 21.97 31.80 25.14
N LYS A 393 22.56 30.85 25.87
CA LYS A 393 22.83 30.95 27.33
C LYS A 393 21.60 31.38 28.15
N GLY A 394 20.41 30.97 27.69
CA GLY A 394 19.13 31.28 28.33
C GLY A 394 18.41 32.53 27.80
N ASP A 395 19.06 33.38 27.00
CA ASP A 395 18.44 34.58 26.40
C ASP A 395 17.67 34.24 25.11
N TRP A 396 16.54 33.56 25.27
CA TRP A 396 15.63 33.25 24.15
C TRP A 396 14.70 34.43 23.83
N GLN A 397 14.41 35.30 24.80
CA GLN A 397 13.46 36.41 24.68
C GLN A 397 13.95 37.49 23.70
N SER A 398 15.26 37.71 23.59
CA SER A 398 15.84 38.66 22.63
C SER A 398 15.80 38.13 21.18
N ARG A 399 15.76 36.80 21.01
CA ARG A 399 15.82 36.13 19.70
C ARG A 399 14.45 35.99 19.04
N ILE A 400 13.39 36.00 19.86
CA ILE A 400 12.02 35.81 19.41
C ILE A 400 11.26 37.13 19.54
N THR A 401 10.93 37.70 18.38
CA THR A 401 10.41 39.06 18.27
C THR A 401 8.98 39.06 17.74
N VAL A 402 8.31 40.20 17.86
CA VAL A 402 7.08 40.52 17.13
C VAL A 402 7.32 41.84 16.41
N ASP A 403 6.71 42.01 15.24
CA ASP A 403 6.74 43.32 14.56
C ASP A 403 5.92 44.35 15.33
N LYS A 404 6.20 45.64 15.08
CA LYS A 404 5.23 46.69 15.40
C LYS A 404 4.36 46.97 14.17
N ILE A 405 3.08 46.65 14.25
CA ILE A 405 2.10 46.90 13.19
C ILE A 405 1.31 48.15 13.56
N ASN A 406 1.42 49.20 12.74
CA ASN A 406 0.78 50.51 12.97
C ASN A 406 1.06 51.09 14.38
N GLY A 407 2.27 50.88 14.91
CA GLY A 407 2.70 51.36 16.23
C GLY A 407 2.35 50.45 17.41
N ASN A 408 1.48 49.45 17.22
CA ASN A 408 1.13 48.45 18.23
C ASN A 408 2.02 47.22 18.09
N GLN A 409 2.25 46.49 19.19
CA GLN A 409 2.89 45.17 19.08
C GLN A 409 1.98 44.23 18.27
N GLY A 410 2.57 43.57 17.29
CA GLY A 410 1.93 42.48 16.57
C GLY A 410 1.88 41.21 17.41
N ASN A 411 1.12 40.24 16.92
CA ASN A 411 0.86 38.99 17.62
C ASN A 411 1.63 37.81 16.99
N GLU A 412 2.20 37.96 15.79
CA GLU A 412 2.93 36.90 15.11
C GLU A 412 4.39 36.86 15.58
N LEU A 413 4.82 35.70 16.06
CA LEU A 413 6.21 35.52 16.45
C LEU A 413 7.13 35.41 15.25
N LYS A 414 8.33 35.98 15.40
CA LYS A 414 9.40 35.95 14.42
C LYS A 414 10.71 35.45 15.01
N TYR A 415 11.49 34.78 14.18
CA TYR A 415 12.87 34.39 14.45
C TYR A 415 13.73 34.75 13.25
N ARG A 416 14.85 35.45 13.47
CA ARG A 416 15.74 35.96 12.39
C ARG A 416 14.98 36.72 11.29
N GLY A 417 13.96 37.49 11.67
CA GLY A 417 13.16 38.31 10.75
C GLY A 417 12.08 37.55 9.97
N ALA A 418 12.02 36.22 10.04
CA ALA A 418 10.99 35.40 9.41
C ALA A 418 9.87 35.05 10.40
N ASN A 419 8.63 34.95 9.90
CA ASN A 419 7.49 34.48 10.69
C ASN A 419 7.71 33.02 11.12
N LEU A 420 7.42 32.74 12.39
CA LEU A 420 7.35 31.38 12.89
C LEU A 420 6.01 30.76 12.49
N CYS A 421 6.07 29.56 11.93
CA CYS A 421 4.90 28.80 11.52
C CYS A 421 4.79 27.49 12.31
N SER A 422 3.56 27.11 12.59
CA SER A 422 3.15 25.80 13.10
C SER A 422 2.49 25.01 11.99
N GLN A 423 2.66 23.70 12.04
CA GLN A 423 2.00 22.76 11.14
C GLN A 423 0.82 22.11 11.84
N TYR A 424 -0.25 21.87 11.08
CA TYR A 424 -1.50 21.33 11.56
C TYR A 424 -2.04 20.26 10.59
N LEU A 425 -2.81 19.32 11.13
CA LEU A 425 -3.61 18.39 10.35
C LEU A 425 -5.08 18.55 10.70
N ARG A 426 -5.93 18.48 9.68
CA ARG A 426 -7.38 18.34 9.89
C ARG A 426 -7.72 16.89 10.23
N VAL A 427 -8.41 16.67 11.34
CA VAL A 427 -8.91 15.37 11.79
C VAL A 427 -10.43 15.43 11.92
N GLY A 428 -11.10 15.34 10.77
CA GLY A 428 -12.56 15.41 10.66
C GLY A 428 -13.12 16.83 10.77
N PHE A 429 -14.43 16.89 10.97
CA PHE A 429 -15.23 18.11 11.08
C PHE A 429 -16.02 18.11 12.39
N GLU A 430 -16.46 19.27 12.84
CA GLU A 430 -17.48 19.38 13.87
C GLU A 430 -18.85 18.92 13.36
N ARG A 431 -19.85 18.89 14.26
CA ARG A 431 -21.22 18.46 13.93
C ARG A 431 -21.91 19.30 12.85
N ASP A 432 -21.43 20.50 12.59
CA ASP A 432 -21.92 21.39 11.53
C ASP A 432 -21.37 21.03 10.13
N GLU A 433 -20.53 19.99 10.03
CA GLU A 433 -19.88 19.47 8.82
C GLU A 433 -18.99 20.45 8.06
N THR A 434 -18.84 21.68 8.56
CA THR A 434 -18.16 22.78 7.87
C THR A 434 -16.98 23.31 8.67
N THR A 435 -17.06 23.29 10.00
CA THR A 435 -15.98 23.68 10.88
C THR A 435 -14.93 22.57 10.95
N TRP A 436 -13.68 22.93 10.63
CA TRP A 436 -12.56 21.99 10.63
C TRP A 436 -12.07 21.73 12.04
N ARG A 437 -11.81 20.47 12.38
CA ARG A 437 -11.09 20.10 13.59
C ARG A 437 -9.60 20.00 13.26
N VAL A 438 -8.84 21.03 13.60
CA VAL A 438 -7.41 21.14 13.30
C VAL A 438 -6.57 20.89 14.54
N PHE A 439 -5.53 20.07 14.39
CA PHE A 439 -4.64 19.68 15.48
C PHE A 439 -3.20 19.98 15.10
N GLN A 440 -2.45 20.57 16.03
CA GLN A 440 -1.06 20.92 15.82
C GLN A 440 -0.20 19.65 15.73
N LEU A 441 0.69 19.61 14.75
CA LEU A 441 1.74 18.61 14.64
C LEU A 441 2.90 18.97 15.58
N ARG A 442 3.58 17.94 16.08
CA ARG A 442 4.81 18.15 16.87
C ARG A 442 5.85 18.92 16.06
N LYS A 443 6.64 19.75 16.73
CA LYS A 443 7.67 20.60 16.08
C LYS A 443 8.81 19.80 15.43
N ASP A 444 9.02 18.56 15.88
CA ASP A 444 9.99 17.63 15.30
C ASP A 444 9.35 16.62 14.34
N PHE A 445 8.04 16.71 14.07
CA PHE A 445 7.39 15.80 13.13
C PHE A 445 7.76 16.15 11.69
N PHE A 446 8.09 15.12 10.91
CA PHE A 446 8.14 15.23 9.45
C PHE A 446 7.42 14.03 8.83
N PRO A 447 6.60 14.20 7.78
CA PRO A 447 5.93 13.09 7.10
C PRO A 447 6.87 11.92 6.80
N ALA A 448 6.51 10.71 7.24
CA ALA A 448 7.30 9.50 7.00
C ALA A 448 7.73 9.37 5.53
N ALA A 449 8.97 8.95 5.31
CA ALA A 449 9.44 8.61 3.97
C ALA A 449 8.73 7.32 3.54
N LYS A 450 7.83 7.43 2.56
CA LYS A 450 7.04 6.31 2.07
C LYS A 450 7.53 5.85 0.71
N LEU A 451 7.59 4.53 0.55
CA LEU A 451 7.81 3.85 -0.72
C LEU A 451 6.60 2.96 -0.99
N GLN A 452 5.89 3.20 -2.09
CA GLN A 452 4.73 2.40 -2.46
C GLN A 452 5.18 0.98 -2.85
N MET A 453 4.59 -0.02 -2.21
CA MET A 453 4.86 -1.43 -2.48
C MET A 453 3.70 -2.12 -3.20
N GLU A 454 2.48 -1.60 -3.03
CA GLU A 454 1.24 -2.19 -3.56
C GLU A 454 0.18 -1.10 -3.86
N ASP A 455 -0.84 -1.41 -4.65
CA ASP A 455 -1.96 -0.49 -4.91
C ASP A 455 -3.29 -1.20 -5.20
N ASP A 456 -3.35 -2.12 -6.17
CA ASP A 456 -4.61 -2.75 -6.59
C ASP A 456 -4.52 -4.23 -6.97
N ILE A 457 -3.44 -4.68 -7.59
CA ILE A 457 -3.20 -6.10 -7.90
C ILE A 457 -1.89 -6.51 -7.24
N THR A 458 -1.99 -7.22 -6.12
CA THR A 458 -0.84 -7.71 -5.35
C THR A 458 -0.75 -9.23 -5.51
N ALA A 459 0.43 -9.73 -5.81
CA ALA A 459 0.80 -11.12 -5.56
C ALA A 459 1.56 -11.20 -4.23
N SER A 460 1.22 -12.15 -3.37
CA SER A 460 1.91 -12.34 -2.11
C SER A 460 2.25 -13.81 -1.87
N VAL A 461 3.27 -14.07 -1.04
CA VAL A 461 3.70 -15.42 -0.64
C VAL A 461 3.98 -15.47 0.86
N ILE A 462 3.62 -16.59 1.49
CA ILE A 462 3.87 -16.85 2.92
C ILE A 462 5.05 -17.79 3.06
N VAL A 463 6.11 -17.30 3.69
CA VAL A 463 7.40 -17.99 3.80
C VAL A 463 7.74 -18.28 5.25
N PRO A 464 8.07 -19.53 5.62
CA PRO A 464 8.57 -19.86 6.94
C PRO A 464 9.85 -19.08 7.31
N THR A 465 9.86 -18.42 8.46
CA THR A 465 10.99 -17.56 8.87
C THR A 465 12.27 -18.34 9.12
N LYS A 466 12.16 -19.63 9.47
CA LYS A 466 13.30 -20.56 9.63
C LYS A 466 14.16 -20.71 8.37
N LEU A 467 13.60 -20.41 7.19
CA LEU A 467 14.32 -20.50 5.91
C LEU A 467 15.04 -19.20 5.53
N LEU A 468 14.83 -18.10 6.26
CA LEU A 468 15.42 -16.81 5.95
C LEU A 468 16.90 -16.78 6.33
N LYS A 469 17.75 -16.41 5.38
CA LYS A 469 19.21 -16.29 5.57
C LYS A 469 19.66 -15.06 6.37
N THR A 470 18.80 -14.06 6.50
CA THR A 470 19.12 -12.77 7.12
C THR A 470 17.96 -12.35 8.04
N PRO A 471 18.22 -11.56 9.08
CA PRO A 471 17.20 -11.14 10.01
C PRO A 471 16.12 -10.26 9.38
N ILE A 472 14.91 -10.35 9.93
CA ILE A 472 13.78 -9.43 9.70
C ILE A 472 13.41 -8.72 11.01
N ASN A 473 12.52 -7.72 10.95
CA ASN A 473 12.14 -6.92 12.14
C ASN A 473 11.58 -7.77 13.28
N ASN A 474 10.84 -8.84 12.98
CA ASN A 474 10.23 -9.73 13.97
C ASN A 474 10.52 -11.21 13.66
N MET A 475 11.60 -11.74 14.23
CA MET A 475 12.03 -13.13 14.07
C MET A 475 11.19 -14.14 14.88
N GLN A 476 10.28 -13.69 15.75
CA GLN A 476 9.47 -14.60 16.59
C GLN A 476 8.30 -15.24 15.82
N LYS A 477 7.93 -14.68 14.67
CA LYS A 477 6.85 -15.23 13.83
C LYS A 477 7.33 -16.50 13.14
N LYS A 478 6.45 -17.52 13.03
CA LYS A 478 6.76 -18.78 12.31
C LYS A 478 6.88 -18.59 10.80
N ALA A 479 6.16 -17.62 10.24
CA ALA A 479 6.23 -17.24 8.84
C ALA A 479 6.11 -15.72 8.64
N CYS A 480 6.46 -15.25 7.46
CA CYS A 480 6.33 -13.87 7.05
C CYS A 480 5.68 -13.77 5.67
N LYS A 481 4.97 -12.67 5.42
CA LYS A 481 4.32 -12.38 4.14
C LYS A 481 5.18 -11.46 3.30
N ILE A 482 5.50 -11.86 2.07
CA ILE A 482 6.21 -11.03 1.09
C ILE A 482 5.23 -10.69 -0.03
N VAL A 483 5.25 -9.43 -0.48
CA VAL A 483 4.31 -8.88 -1.46
C VAL A 483 5.06 -8.35 -2.68
N ASN A 484 4.38 -8.39 -3.83
CA ASN A 484 4.83 -7.81 -5.08
C ASN A 484 3.65 -7.19 -5.82
N ASN A 485 3.80 -5.95 -6.29
CA ASN A 485 2.79 -5.32 -7.14
C ASN A 485 2.91 -5.85 -8.56
N CYS A 486 1.82 -6.44 -9.07
CA CYS A 486 1.79 -7.04 -10.41
C CYS A 486 1.72 -6.00 -11.53
N GLU A 487 1.53 -4.72 -11.20
CA GLU A 487 1.34 -3.62 -12.14
C GLU A 487 2.63 -2.79 -12.31
N LEU A 488 2.90 -2.33 -13.53
CA LEU A 488 3.92 -1.34 -13.86
C LEU A 488 3.35 0.09 -13.84
N ARG A 489 2.05 0.22 -14.10
CA ARG A 489 1.30 1.49 -14.11
C ARG A 489 -0.05 1.33 -13.43
N LEU A 490 -0.46 2.34 -12.69
CA LEU A 490 -1.65 2.32 -11.83
C LEU A 490 -2.81 3.05 -12.50
N PHE A 491 -3.95 2.39 -12.63
CA PHE A 491 -5.14 2.97 -13.28
C PHE A 491 -5.95 3.87 -12.34
N GLN A 492 -5.39 5.04 -12.04
CA GLN A 492 -5.91 5.98 -11.05
C GLN A 492 -7.25 6.58 -11.45
N ARG A 493 -8.08 6.89 -10.44
CA ARG A 493 -9.29 7.73 -10.56
C ARG A 493 -9.09 8.99 -9.70
N PRO A 494 -8.60 10.10 -10.28
CA PRO A 494 -8.27 11.29 -9.51
C PRO A 494 -9.53 12.14 -9.26
N ASP A 495 -10.32 11.74 -8.27
CA ASP A 495 -11.59 12.40 -7.94
C ASP A 495 -11.39 13.88 -7.54
N ASP A 496 -10.26 14.20 -6.89
CA ASP A 496 -9.96 15.55 -6.39
C ASP A 496 -9.32 16.48 -7.46
N ALA A 497 -8.83 15.93 -8.58
CA ALA A 497 -8.17 16.72 -9.63
C ALA A 497 -9.13 17.64 -10.41
N VAL A 498 -10.44 17.52 -10.16
CA VAL A 498 -11.44 18.50 -10.59
C VAL A 498 -11.23 19.87 -9.92
N PHE A 499 -10.64 19.89 -8.73
CA PHE A 499 -10.27 21.10 -8.01
C PHE A 499 -8.85 21.50 -8.41
N ARG A 500 -8.74 22.55 -9.23
CA ARG A 500 -7.46 23.06 -9.77
C ARG A 500 -6.47 23.34 -8.65
N GLY A 501 -5.24 22.85 -8.80
CA GLY A 501 -4.14 23.04 -7.85
C GLY A 501 -4.19 22.15 -6.61
N PHE A 502 -5.26 21.37 -6.43
CA PHE A 502 -5.42 20.51 -5.25
C PHE A 502 -4.61 19.21 -5.38
N ASP A 503 -4.89 18.41 -6.42
CA ASP A 503 -4.14 17.17 -6.69
C ASP A 503 -2.89 17.47 -7.52
N LYS A 504 -1.82 17.86 -6.82
CA LYS A 504 -0.54 18.23 -7.43
C LYS A 504 0.12 17.08 -8.19
N GLN A 505 -0.03 15.85 -7.70
CA GLN A 505 0.54 14.67 -8.35
C GLN A 505 -0.16 14.42 -9.69
N THR A 506 -1.49 14.40 -9.72
CA THR A 506 -2.23 14.21 -10.97
C THR A 506 -1.95 15.33 -11.97
N GLU A 507 -1.87 16.59 -11.52
CA GLU A 507 -1.54 17.71 -12.42
C GLU A 507 -0.12 17.64 -12.96
N TYR A 508 0.85 17.20 -12.16
CA TYR A 508 2.19 16.92 -12.63
C TYR A 508 2.21 15.79 -13.66
N ASP A 509 1.53 14.67 -13.38
CA ASP A 509 1.45 13.53 -14.29
C ASP A 509 0.81 13.90 -15.64
N PHE A 510 -0.19 14.79 -15.64
CA PHE A 510 -0.80 15.28 -16.88
C PHE A 510 0.10 16.27 -17.65
N SER A 511 1.09 16.87 -16.99
CA SER A 511 2.02 17.81 -17.61
C SER A 511 3.19 17.14 -18.34
N ILE A 512 3.41 15.85 -18.10
CA ILE A 512 4.50 15.08 -18.71
C ILE A 512 3.98 14.17 -19.84
N PRO A 513 4.79 13.86 -20.87
CA PRO A 513 4.37 13.03 -22.00
C PRO A 513 4.34 11.53 -21.67
N GLY A 514 3.57 10.76 -22.46
CA GLY A 514 3.59 9.28 -22.44
C GLY A 514 2.60 8.63 -21.48
N HIS A 515 1.46 9.29 -21.21
CA HIS A 515 0.36 8.75 -20.41
C HIS A 515 -0.78 8.21 -21.26
N PHE A 516 -1.41 7.15 -20.75
CA PHE A 516 -2.69 6.67 -21.25
C PHE A 516 -3.80 7.36 -20.44
N ILE A 517 -4.69 8.09 -21.12
CA ILE A 517 -5.75 8.89 -20.46
C ILE A 517 -7.11 8.45 -21.02
N SER A 518 -8.11 8.34 -20.14
CA SER A 518 -9.47 7.95 -20.50
C SER A 518 -10.50 8.78 -19.73
N ASN A 519 -11.65 9.03 -20.35
CA ASN A 519 -12.76 9.81 -19.79
C ASN A 519 -12.42 11.27 -19.45
N TYR A 520 -11.58 11.90 -20.28
CA TYR A 520 -11.37 13.36 -20.31
C TYR A 520 -11.90 13.96 -21.60
N GLN A 521 -12.31 15.22 -21.55
CA GLN A 521 -12.81 15.93 -22.72
C GLN A 521 -11.61 16.40 -23.55
N PRO A 522 -11.44 15.91 -24.80
CA PRO A 522 -10.38 16.42 -25.67
C PRO A 522 -10.73 17.85 -26.09
N MET A 523 -9.75 18.74 -26.01
CA MET A 523 -9.85 20.11 -26.48
C MET A 523 -8.92 20.32 -27.66
N THR A 524 -9.44 20.88 -28.75
CA THR A 524 -8.65 21.45 -29.83
C THR A 524 -7.88 22.68 -29.34
N ARG A 525 -6.95 23.18 -30.16
CA ARG A 525 -6.16 24.38 -29.83
C ARG A 525 -7.01 25.63 -29.64
N GLU A 526 -8.08 25.80 -30.43
CA GLU A 526 -9.04 26.90 -30.28
C GLU A 526 -9.88 26.77 -29.00
N GLU A 527 -10.38 25.56 -28.70
CA GLU A 527 -11.12 25.32 -27.45
C GLU A 527 -10.24 25.52 -26.21
N ALA A 528 -8.98 25.05 -26.25
CA ALA A 528 -8.02 25.28 -25.18
C ALA A 528 -7.67 26.77 -25.04
N LYS A 529 -7.57 27.51 -26.15
CA LYS A 529 -7.38 28.97 -26.14
C LYS A 529 -8.54 29.67 -25.45
N ASP A 530 -9.78 29.26 -25.73
CA ASP A 530 -10.95 29.81 -25.04
C ASP A 530 -10.98 29.43 -23.56
N PHE A 531 -10.72 28.15 -23.25
CA PHE A 531 -10.63 27.63 -21.88
C PHE A 531 -9.59 28.37 -21.02
N THR A 532 -8.48 28.78 -21.61
CA THR A 532 -7.37 29.47 -20.91
C THR A 532 -7.52 31.00 -20.84
N LYS A 533 -8.54 31.60 -21.46
CA LYS A 533 -8.81 33.05 -21.36
C LYS A 533 -9.15 33.50 -19.94
N ASP A 534 -9.76 32.63 -19.14
CA ASP A 534 -9.99 32.88 -17.73
C ASP A 534 -8.67 32.74 -16.96
N VAL A 535 -7.90 33.83 -16.95
CA VAL A 535 -6.58 33.88 -16.30
C VAL A 535 -6.70 33.57 -14.80
N VAL A 536 -7.79 33.95 -14.15
CA VAL A 536 -7.99 33.70 -12.71
C VAL A 536 -8.06 32.19 -12.46
N ARG A 537 -8.86 31.45 -13.23
CA ARG A 537 -8.94 29.98 -13.11
C ARG A 537 -7.68 29.28 -13.59
N LEU A 538 -7.02 29.81 -14.63
CA LEU A 538 -5.77 29.24 -15.14
C LEU A 538 -4.65 29.26 -14.10
N TYR A 539 -4.57 30.33 -13.29
CA TYR A 539 -3.57 30.46 -12.22
C TYR A 539 -3.93 29.68 -10.94
N GLN A 540 -5.07 29.01 -10.89
CA GLN A 540 -5.38 28.04 -9.83
C GLN A 540 -4.70 26.68 -10.07
N TYR A 541 -4.34 26.35 -11.31
CA TYR A 541 -3.55 25.14 -11.58
C TYR A 541 -2.14 25.27 -10.99
N THR A 542 -1.54 24.12 -10.69
CA THR A 542 -0.10 24.02 -10.49
C THR A 542 0.66 24.54 -11.70
N GLU A 543 1.88 25.03 -11.47
CA GLU A 543 2.73 25.54 -12.53
C GLU A 543 2.93 24.56 -13.71
N PRO A 544 3.18 23.24 -13.48
CA PRO A 544 3.36 22.29 -14.58
C PRO A 544 2.13 22.18 -15.49
N MET A 545 0.93 22.01 -14.93
CA MET A 545 -0.31 21.91 -15.71
C MET A 545 -0.61 23.22 -16.45
N ARG A 546 -0.46 24.37 -15.77
CA ARG A 546 -0.65 25.68 -16.37
C ARG A 546 0.26 25.88 -17.58
N LYS A 547 1.56 25.56 -17.43
CA LYS A 547 2.54 25.70 -18.50
C LYS A 547 2.22 24.76 -19.67
N CYS A 548 1.83 23.52 -19.39
CA CYS A 548 1.40 22.56 -20.42
C CYS A 548 0.24 23.12 -21.27
N LEU A 549 -0.80 23.66 -20.64
CA LEU A 549 -1.92 24.28 -21.34
C LEU A 549 -1.49 25.51 -22.16
N GLN A 550 -0.64 26.37 -21.61
CA GLN A 550 -0.13 27.57 -22.30
C GLN A 550 0.76 27.22 -23.49
N ASP A 551 1.65 26.24 -23.34
CA ASP A 551 2.56 25.78 -24.40
C ASP A 551 1.77 25.16 -25.56
N PHE A 552 0.71 24.40 -25.25
CA PHE A 552 -0.24 23.92 -26.26
C PHE A 552 -0.98 25.07 -26.94
N VAL A 553 -1.53 26.05 -26.22
CA VAL A 553 -2.18 27.19 -26.88
C VAL A 553 -1.21 27.99 -27.76
N ALA A 554 0.07 28.06 -27.37
CA ALA A 554 1.12 28.75 -28.10
C ALA A 554 1.67 27.98 -29.33
N GLY A 555 1.23 26.74 -29.57
CA GLY A 555 1.69 25.96 -30.72
C GLY A 555 3.10 25.41 -30.59
N LYS A 556 3.58 25.15 -29.36
CA LYS A 556 4.94 24.61 -29.12
C LYS A 556 5.08 23.10 -29.36
N ASP A 557 4.00 22.45 -29.81
CA ASP A 557 3.90 21.02 -30.09
C ASP A 557 3.09 20.76 -31.37
N GLU A 558 3.13 19.53 -31.86
CA GLU A 558 2.34 19.05 -33.01
C GLU A 558 1.03 18.35 -32.59
N ALA A 559 0.68 18.35 -31.30
CA ALA A 559 -0.49 17.63 -30.81
C ALA A 559 -1.79 18.26 -31.35
N LYS A 560 -2.77 17.41 -31.72
CA LYS A 560 -4.07 17.89 -32.21
C LYS A 560 -5.03 18.25 -31.07
N TYR A 561 -4.87 17.60 -29.93
CA TYR A 561 -5.74 17.72 -28.77
C TYR A 561 -4.94 17.77 -27.48
N ILE A 562 -5.51 18.44 -26.48
CA ILE A 562 -5.05 18.41 -25.09
C ILE A 562 -6.22 18.04 -24.17
N VAL A 563 -5.90 17.58 -22.97
CA VAL A 563 -6.86 17.36 -21.88
C VAL A 563 -6.39 18.13 -20.64
N SER A 564 -7.31 18.43 -19.74
CA SER A 564 -7.01 19.11 -18.48
C SER A 564 -7.49 18.27 -17.29
N SER A 565 -6.74 18.29 -16.18
CA SER A 565 -7.08 17.58 -14.95
C SER A 565 -8.50 17.88 -14.45
N SER A 566 -9.00 19.11 -14.65
CA SER A 566 -10.33 19.51 -14.20
C SER A 566 -11.45 19.36 -15.24
N TYR A 567 -11.12 18.95 -16.47
CA TYR A 567 -12.09 18.92 -17.57
C TYR A 567 -12.38 17.49 -18.04
N THR A 568 -13.20 16.80 -17.24
CA THR A 568 -13.57 15.41 -17.49
C THR A 568 -14.52 15.28 -18.69
N ARG A 569 -14.59 14.09 -19.28
CA ARG A 569 -15.46 13.80 -20.43
C ARG A 569 -16.91 14.12 -20.10
N LEU A 570 -17.59 14.83 -20.98
CA LEU A 570 -19.03 15.07 -20.86
C LEU A 570 -19.81 13.79 -21.19
N VAL A 571 -20.74 13.43 -20.31
CA VAL A 571 -21.65 12.28 -20.45
C VAL A 571 -23.08 12.72 -20.22
N GLN A 572 -24.03 12.06 -20.90
CA GLN A 572 -25.45 12.34 -20.74
C GLN A 572 -25.97 11.76 -19.42
N GLU A 573 -26.52 12.59 -18.55
CA GLU A 573 -27.25 12.20 -17.33
C GLU A 573 -28.64 12.85 -17.37
N GLY A 574 -29.66 12.08 -17.73
CA GLY A 574 -30.99 12.61 -18.06
C GLY A 574 -30.92 13.53 -19.27
N ASP A 575 -31.44 14.75 -19.16
CA ASP A 575 -31.42 15.76 -20.23
C ASP A 575 -30.18 16.66 -20.21
N LYS A 576 -29.22 16.41 -19.32
CA LYS A 576 -28.03 17.26 -19.13
C LYS A 576 -26.75 16.54 -19.51
N LEU A 577 -25.78 17.30 -20.02
CA LEU A 577 -24.39 16.88 -20.10
C LEU A 577 -23.68 17.24 -18.80
N VAL A 578 -23.06 16.25 -18.16
CA VAL A 578 -22.30 16.41 -16.93
C VAL A 578 -20.91 15.82 -17.09
N GLY A 579 -19.94 16.29 -16.32
CA GLY A 579 -18.62 15.68 -16.27
C GLY A 579 -18.69 14.25 -15.74
N SER A 580 -17.96 13.34 -16.37
CA SER A 580 -17.84 11.96 -15.93
C SER A 580 -17.29 11.90 -14.50
N LYS A 581 -17.91 11.05 -13.66
CA LYS A 581 -17.46 10.72 -12.30
C LYS A 581 -16.43 9.58 -12.29
N ASN A 582 -15.90 9.20 -13.45
CA ASN A 582 -14.88 8.16 -13.60
C ASN A 582 -13.73 8.60 -14.52
N PRO A 583 -13.11 9.77 -14.27
CA PRO A 583 -11.89 10.17 -14.97
C PRO A 583 -10.77 9.17 -14.69
N ARG A 584 -9.94 8.84 -15.69
CA ARG A 584 -8.89 7.83 -15.52
C ARG A 584 -7.60 8.19 -16.24
N TYR A 585 -6.49 7.79 -15.66
CA TYR A 585 -5.20 7.76 -16.33
C TYR A 585 -4.34 6.61 -15.80
N LEU A 586 -3.35 6.19 -16.59
CA LEU A 586 -2.28 5.29 -16.12
C LEU A 586 -1.14 6.12 -15.53
N GLN A 587 -1.08 6.16 -14.21
CA GLN A 587 0.02 6.71 -13.44
C GLN A 587 1.23 5.77 -13.52
N ARG A 588 2.43 6.31 -13.73
CA ARG A 588 3.65 5.50 -13.60
C ARG A 588 3.91 5.24 -12.13
N ARG A 589 4.32 4.01 -11.79
CA ARG A 589 4.61 3.65 -10.41
C ARG A 589 5.62 4.61 -9.77
N PRO A 590 5.29 5.24 -8.62
CA PRO A 590 6.17 6.22 -7.98
C PRO A 590 7.57 5.66 -7.65
N ASP A 591 7.66 4.39 -7.25
CA ASP A 591 8.93 3.71 -6.99
C ASP A 591 9.86 3.62 -8.22
N MET A 592 9.29 3.66 -9.43
CA MET A 592 10.03 3.64 -10.69
C MET A 592 10.37 5.05 -11.20
N LEU A 593 9.64 6.08 -10.74
CA LEU A 593 9.90 7.48 -11.09
C LEU A 593 11.09 8.04 -10.30
N ASP A 594 11.31 7.55 -9.09
CA ASP A 594 12.43 7.93 -8.23
C ASP A 594 13.26 6.70 -7.82
N PRO A 595 14.05 6.14 -8.75
CA PRO A 595 14.84 4.93 -8.50
C PRO A 595 15.95 5.14 -7.46
N GLU A 596 16.41 6.38 -7.27
CA GLU A 596 17.38 6.73 -6.23
C GLU A 596 16.76 6.59 -4.83
N ASN A 597 15.58 7.18 -4.60
CA ASN A 597 14.87 7.05 -3.33
C ASN A 597 14.48 5.59 -3.03
N THR A 598 14.08 4.83 -4.05
CA THR A 598 13.82 3.39 -3.92
C THR A 598 15.07 2.64 -3.48
N TYR A 599 16.21 2.88 -4.14
CA TYR A 599 17.49 2.28 -3.77
C TYR A 599 17.92 2.67 -2.35
N MET A 600 17.86 3.97 -2.02
CA MET A 600 18.23 4.49 -0.70
C MET A 600 17.36 3.90 0.41
N THR A 601 16.06 3.69 0.14
CA THR A 601 15.15 3.04 1.10
C THR A 601 15.64 1.65 1.47
N PHE A 602 15.92 0.81 0.48
CA PHE A 602 16.42 -0.56 0.74
C PHE A 602 17.84 -0.56 1.31
N LYS A 603 18.72 0.36 0.87
CA LYS A 603 20.08 0.48 1.40
C LYS A 603 20.09 0.85 2.88
N ALA A 604 19.24 1.78 3.31
CA ALA A 604 19.10 2.13 4.73
C ALA A 604 18.66 0.92 5.58
N ILE A 605 17.67 0.15 5.10
CA ILE A 605 17.18 -1.05 5.80
C ILE A 605 18.28 -2.11 5.89
N GLN A 606 19.02 -2.32 4.80
CA GLN A 606 20.16 -3.23 4.73
C GLN A 606 21.21 -2.88 5.79
N LEU A 607 21.61 -1.61 5.86
CA LEU A 607 22.59 -1.11 6.82
C LEU A 607 22.12 -1.23 8.27
N PHE A 608 20.87 -0.92 8.54
CA PHE A 608 20.30 -1.07 9.89
C PHE A 608 20.35 -2.50 10.40
N ARG A 609 20.11 -3.47 9.50
CA ARG A 609 20.19 -4.90 9.82
C ARG A 609 21.61 -5.45 9.69
N LYS A 610 22.60 -4.60 9.40
CA LYS A 610 23.99 -4.96 9.14
C LYS A 610 24.11 -6.06 8.09
N ILE A 611 23.34 -6.03 7.02
CA ILE A 611 23.38 -7.06 5.96
C ILE A 611 24.47 -6.69 4.94
N SER A 612 25.26 -7.66 4.48
CA SER A 612 26.30 -7.41 3.47
C SER A 612 25.72 -7.22 2.06
N ASP A 613 26.55 -6.77 1.12
CA ASP A 613 26.11 -6.55 -0.28
C ASP A 613 25.73 -7.85 -1.01
N GLU A 614 26.21 -9.00 -0.53
CA GLU A 614 26.00 -10.30 -1.17
C GLU A 614 24.75 -11.02 -0.63
N GLU A 615 24.37 -10.71 0.60
CA GLU A 615 23.25 -11.32 1.31
C GLU A 615 21.89 -10.76 0.85
N PRO A 616 20.82 -11.56 0.87
CA PRO A 616 19.50 -11.10 0.49
C PRO A 616 18.92 -10.13 1.53
N LEU A 617 18.15 -9.13 1.07
CA LEU A 617 17.34 -8.28 1.93
C LEU A 617 15.87 -8.68 1.80
N TYR A 618 15.24 -9.09 2.90
CA TYR A 618 13.81 -9.38 2.94
C TYR A 618 13.04 -8.21 3.56
N THR A 619 11.96 -7.78 2.91
CA THR A 619 11.06 -6.73 3.44
C THR A 619 9.64 -7.27 3.60
N PRO A 620 9.40 -8.17 4.58
CA PRO A 620 8.07 -8.71 4.82
C PRO A 620 7.10 -7.64 5.34
N VAL A 621 5.80 -7.95 5.22
CA VAL A 621 4.70 -7.17 5.81
C VAL A 621 4.82 -7.16 7.34
N ASP A 622 4.81 -5.97 7.93
CA ASP A 622 4.85 -5.78 9.37
C ASP A 622 3.45 -5.57 9.96
N ALA A 623 2.58 -4.83 9.26
CA ALA A 623 1.27 -4.44 9.74
C ALA A 623 0.20 -4.63 8.65
N VAL A 624 -0.94 -5.23 9.04
CA VAL A 624 -2.13 -5.35 8.18
C VAL A 624 -3.22 -4.41 8.68
N LEU A 625 -3.61 -3.46 7.83
CA LEU A 625 -4.44 -2.31 8.18
C LEU A 625 -5.57 -2.14 7.16
N SER A 626 -6.57 -3.02 7.19
CA SER A 626 -7.75 -2.92 6.32
C SER A 626 -8.53 -1.62 6.57
N GLY A 627 -9.07 -1.05 5.50
CA GLY A 627 -9.92 0.13 5.54
C GLY A 627 -11.39 -0.20 5.36
N ARG A 628 -12.25 0.61 5.99
CA ARG A 628 -13.69 0.50 5.84
C ARG A 628 -14.29 1.82 5.39
N ARG A 629 -15.31 1.77 4.54
CA ARG A 629 -16.14 2.92 4.24
C ARG A 629 -17.33 2.96 5.19
N ASN A 630 -17.29 3.90 6.12
CA ASN A 630 -18.41 4.16 7.03
C ASN A 630 -19.38 5.18 6.42
N ASN A 631 -20.67 5.05 6.74
CA ASN A 631 -21.67 6.02 6.30
C ASN A 631 -22.74 6.28 7.37
N PRO A 632 -23.26 7.52 7.45
CA PRO A 632 -24.46 7.82 8.23
C PRO A 632 -25.67 7.04 7.66
N PRO A 633 -26.82 7.06 8.34
CA PRO A 633 -28.06 6.53 7.77
C PRO A 633 -28.34 7.16 6.40
N GLN A 634 -28.73 6.35 5.43
CA GLN A 634 -28.99 6.81 4.05
C GLN A 634 -30.29 6.22 3.51
N VAL A 635 -30.91 6.91 2.55
CA VAL A 635 -32.02 6.37 1.77
C VAL A 635 -31.46 5.98 0.40
N ALA A 636 -31.49 4.68 0.10
CA ALA A 636 -31.05 4.16 -1.19
C ALA A 636 -31.94 4.68 -2.33
N LYS A 637 -31.45 4.62 -3.58
CA LYS A 637 -32.20 5.09 -4.77
C LYS A 637 -33.58 4.42 -4.94
N ASN A 638 -33.76 3.22 -4.40
CA ASN A 638 -35.02 2.47 -4.40
C ASN A 638 -35.93 2.77 -3.19
N GLY A 639 -35.61 3.80 -2.38
CA GLY A 639 -36.38 4.19 -1.20
C GLY A 639 -36.04 3.43 0.09
N MET A 640 -35.14 2.44 0.05
CA MET A 640 -34.78 1.64 1.23
C MET A 640 -33.96 2.47 2.24
N LYS A 641 -34.40 2.52 3.50
CA LYS A 641 -33.64 3.15 4.59
C LYS A 641 -32.54 2.20 5.09
N LEU A 642 -31.30 2.57 4.85
CA LEU A 642 -30.12 1.89 5.37
C LEU A 642 -29.87 2.28 6.83
N ARG A 643 -29.60 1.27 7.65
CA ARG A 643 -29.02 1.48 8.98
C ARG A 643 -27.63 2.12 8.86
N PRO A 644 -27.18 2.90 9.86
CA PRO A 644 -25.85 3.47 9.85
C PRO A 644 -24.78 2.37 9.82
N LEU A 645 -23.77 2.54 8.99
CA LEU A 645 -22.54 1.75 9.01
C LEU A 645 -21.42 2.60 9.63
N SER A 646 -21.67 3.19 10.79
CA SER A 646 -20.79 4.17 11.44
C SER A 646 -20.60 3.88 12.93
N VAL A 647 -20.47 2.59 13.28
CA VAL A 647 -20.26 2.12 14.66
C VAL A 647 -18.78 2.03 15.06
N PHE A 648 -17.88 2.25 14.09
CA PHE A 648 -16.44 2.15 14.29
C PHE A 648 -15.86 3.48 14.77
N ALA A 649 -14.97 3.39 15.76
CA ALA A 649 -14.05 4.46 16.14
C ALA A 649 -12.94 4.59 15.05
N PRO A 650 -12.01 5.57 15.16
CA PRO A 650 -10.98 5.77 14.12
C PRO A 650 -10.10 4.55 13.83
N LEU A 651 -9.83 3.70 14.83
CA LEU A 651 -9.07 2.47 14.67
C LEU A 651 -9.68 1.38 15.57
N HIS A 652 -9.89 0.21 14.98
CA HIS A 652 -10.38 -1.00 15.66
C HIS A 652 -9.40 -2.13 15.41
N TYR A 653 -9.41 -3.09 16.32
CA TYR A 653 -8.65 -4.32 16.21
C TYR A 653 -9.63 -5.50 16.29
N PHE A 654 -9.39 -6.53 15.50
CA PHE A 654 -10.25 -7.71 15.39
C PHE A 654 -9.41 -8.98 15.54
N GLU A 655 -9.95 -9.96 16.28
CA GLU A 655 -9.49 -11.35 16.18
C GLU A 655 -9.82 -11.93 14.81
N LEU A 656 -9.19 -13.07 14.50
CA LEU A 656 -9.40 -13.77 13.25
C LEU A 656 -10.86 -14.11 12.94
N PRO A 657 -11.72 -14.57 13.88
CA PRO A 657 -13.13 -14.83 13.56
C PRO A 657 -13.87 -13.57 13.12
N GLU A 658 -13.81 -12.47 13.89
CA GLU A 658 -14.48 -11.22 13.55
C GLU A 658 -13.87 -10.54 12.32
N LEU A 659 -12.54 -10.58 12.17
CA LEU A 659 -11.87 -10.10 10.97
C LEU A 659 -12.37 -10.85 9.75
N LEU A 660 -12.50 -12.18 9.83
CA LEU A 660 -13.03 -12.98 8.74
C LEU A 660 -14.49 -12.68 8.45
N MET A 661 -15.32 -12.37 9.45
CA MET A 661 -16.70 -11.90 9.18
C MET A 661 -16.69 -10.64 8.32
N GLU A 662 -15.85 -9.66 8.66
CA GLU A 662 -15.69 -8.42 7.87
C GLU A 662 -15.11 -8.72 6.48
N CYS A 663 -14.12 -9.61 6.37
CA CYS A 663 -13.50 -10.00 5.10
C CYS A 663 -14.46 -10.78 4.18
N ILE A 664 -15.24 -11.73 4.71
CA ILE A 664 -16.24 -12.52 3.98
C ILE A 664 -17.33 -11.62 3.41
N THR A 665 -17.76 -10.63 4.20
CA THR A 665 -18.86 -9.75 3.81
C THR A 665 -18.41 -8.55 2.99
N SER A 666 -17.27 -7.93 3.32
CA SER A 666 -16.77 -6.71 2.69
C SER A 666 -17.88 -5.67 2.49
N MET A 667 -18.49 -5.25 3.61
CA MET A 667 -19.71 -4.45 3.62
C MET A 667 -19.52 -3.03 3.11
N THR A 668 -20.52 -2.53 2.39
CA THR A 668 -20.57 -1.14 1.92
C THR A 668 -22.00 -0.60 1.92
N GLY A 669 -22.16 0.70 2.18
CA GLY A 669 -23.44 1.39 2.03
C GLY A 669 -23.91 1.52 0.59
N ALA A 670 -23.04 1.25 -0.38
CA ALA A 670 -23.40 1.21 -1.80
C ALA A 670 -24.18 -0.07 -2.14
N SER A 671 -25.11 0.02 -3.09
CA SER A 671 -25.88 -1.12 -3.64
C SER A 671 -26.50 -2.06 -2.58
N PRO A 672 -27.45 -1.58 -1.76
CA PRO A 672 -28.02 -2.37 -0.66
C PRO A 672 -28.77 -3.63 -1.09
N SER A 673 -28.83 -4.62 -0.19
CA SER A 673 -29.52 -5.89 -0.41
C SER A 673 -30.81 -5.99 0.42
N MET A 674 -31.65 -7.00 0.16
CA MET A 674 -32.84 -7.27 0.99
C MET A 674 -32.49 -7.56 2.46
N PHE A 675 -31.25 -7.94 2.76
CA PHE A 675 -30.78 -8.26 4.11
C PHE A 675 -30.09 -7.08 4.82
N GLY A 676 -29.84 -5.96 4.14
CA GLY A 676 -29.17 -4.80 4.71
C GLY A 676 -28.22 -4.10 3.75
N ALA A 677 -26.95 -4.00 4.13
CA ALA A 677 -25.92 -3.34 3.34
C ALA A 677 -25.62 -4.08 2.03
N GLY A 678 -24.87 -3.42 1.13
CA GLY A 678 -24.25 -4.08 0.00
C GLY A 678 -22.97 -4.81 0.42
N SER A 679 -22.50 -5.70 -0.44
CA SER A 679 -21.29 -6.51 -0.25
C SER A 679 -20.46 -6.48 -1.53
N GLU A 680 -19.15 -6.28 -1.41
CA GLU A 680 -18.20 -6.43 -2.52
C GLU A 680 -17.73 -7.90 -2.68
N GLY A 681 -18.30 -8.83 -1.92
CA GLY A 681 -17.91 -10.24 -1.85
C GLY A 681 -16.63 -10.45 -1.04
N ALA A 682 -16.28 -11.72 -0.80
CA ALA A 682 -15.11 -12.09 0.00
C ALA A 682 -13.85 -11.33 -0.43
N LEU A 683 -13.15 -10.76 0.53
CA LEU A 683 -11.88 -10.03 0.37
C LEU A 683 -11.96 -8.86 -0.63
N THR A 684 -13.16 -8.33 -0.90
CA THR A 684 -13.46 -7.37 -1.99
C THR A 684 -13.17 -7.90 -3.40
N LYS A 685 -13.10 -9.23 -3.54
CA LYS A 685 -12.77 -9.93 -4.79
C LYS A 685 -13.99 -10.56 -5.46
N GLY A 686 -15.22 -10.30 -5.01
CA GLY A 686 -16.43 -10.85 -5.62
C GLY A 686 -16.48 -10.69 -7.16
N PRO A 687 -16.14 -9.52 -7.74
CA PRO A 687 -16.11 -9.34 -9.20
C PRO A 687 -14.85 -9.91 -9.89
N PHE A 688 -13.84 -10.34 -9.14
CA PHE A 688 -12.49 -10.67 -9.61
C PHE A 688 -12.01 -12.07 -9.20
N ASN A 689 -12.91 -12.94 -8.75
CA ASN A 689 -12.62 -14.33 -8.43
C ASN A 689 -13.48 -15.24 -9.31
N SER A 690 -12.84 -16.14 -10.04
CA SER A 690 -13.51 -17.13 -10.91
C SER A 690 -13.69 -18.49 -10.23
N LEU A 691 -13.20 -18.67 -9.00
CA LEU A 691 -13.34 -19.90 -8.20
C LEU A 691 -14.30 -19.69 -7.02
N PRO A 692 -14.75 -20.77 -6.37
CA PRO A 692 -15.45 -20.67 -5.09
C PRO A 692 -14.64 -19.83 -4.09
N ALA A 693 -15.25 -18.78 -3.53
CA ALA A 693 -14.57 -17.82 -2.69
C ALA A 693 -13.97 -18.42 -1.40
N VAL A 694 -14.44 -19.59 -0.98
CA VAL A 694 -13.86 -20.33 0.17
C VAL A 694 -12.38 -20.68 -0.02
N VAL A 695 -11.91 -20.86 -1.27
CA VAL A 695 -10.49 -21.17 -1.54
C VAL A 695 -9.61 -19.98 -1.17
N ASP A 696 -9.99 -18.78 -1.62
CA ASP A 696 -9.35 -17.52 -1.23
C ASP A 696 -9.42 -17.30 0.29
N LEU A 697 -10.56 -17.57 0.91
CA LEU A 697 -10.74 -17.39 2.36
C LEU A 697 -9.90 -18.37 3.19
N ASN A 698 -9.75 -19.62 2.75
CA ASN A 698 -8.86 -20.59 3.38
C ASN A 698 -7.40 -20.13 3.31
N ASN A 699 -6.97 -19.65 2.13
CA ASN A 699 -5.63 -19.11 1.92
C ASN A 699 -5.38 -17.88 2.82
N TYR A 700 -6.32 -16.94 2.84
CA TYR A 700 -6.23 -15.72 3.65
C TYR A 700 -6.18 -16.02 5.15
N LEU A 701 -7.05 -16.91 5.65
CA LEU A 701 -7.03 -17.34 7.05
C LEU A 701 -5.68 -17.94 7.43
N LEU A 702 -5.16 -18.87 6.62
CA LEU A 702 -3.85 -19.46 6.89
C LEU A 702 -2.72 -18.42 6.83
N GLY A 703 -2.76 -17.50 5.86
CA GLY A 703 -1.79 -16.41 5.76
C GLY A 703 -1.76 -15.56 7.03
N MET A 704 -2.93 -15.21 7.57
CA MET A 704 -3.05 -14.46 8.83
C MET A 704 -2.55 -15.25 10.05
N ILE A 705 -2.93 -16.53 10.16
CA ILE A 705 -2.48 -17.43 11.25
C ILE A 705 -0.96 -17.60 11.24
N CYS A 706 -0.38 -17.83 10.07
CA CYS A 706 1.05 -18.13 9.96
C CYS A 706 1.93 -16.89 10.17
N SER A 707 1.42 -15.69 9.85
CA SER A 707 2.27 -14.49 9.74
C SER A 707 1.92 -13.30 10.65
N ILE A 708 0.75 -13.24 11.30
CA ILE A 708 0.29 -11.97 11.92
C ILE A 708 -0.20 -12.05 13.39
N TYR A 709 -0.83 -13.13 13.87
CA TYR A 709 -1.44 -13.30 15.25
C TYR A 709 -2.46 -12.20 15.66
N ALA A 710 -3.59 -12.56 16.30
CA ALA A 710 -4.67 -11.61 16.68
C ALA A 710 -5.38 -11.93 18.04
N ASP A 711 -5.91 -10.92 18.76
CA ASP A 711 -6.61 -10.90 20.09
C ASP A 711 -7.93 -10.02 20.08
N SER A 712 -8.87 -10.26 20.99
CA SER A 712 -10.36 -10.15 20.78
C SER A 712 -11.04 -8.77 20.66
N TYR A 713 -12.16 -8.73 19.93
CA TYR A 713 -13.27 -7.74 20.06
C TYR A 713 -14.61 -8.27 19.47
N GLU A 714 -15.78 -7.84 19.96
CA GLU A 714 -17.11 -8.28 19.47
C GLU A 714 -17.68 -7.44 18.30
N TYR A 715 -18.13 -8.11 17.22
CA TYR A 715 -18.99 -7.51 16.19
C TYR A 715 -19.86 -8.56 15.47
N MET A 716 -21.15 -8.27 15.24
CA MET A 716 -22.02 -9.02 14.31
C MET A 716 -23.05 -8.12 13.62
N SER A 717 -23.27 -8.34 12.32
CA SER A 717 -24.23 -7.63 11.47
C SER A 717 -25.27 -8.58 10.85
N GLN A 718 -26.47 -8.07 10.55
CA GLN A 718 -27.50 -8.83 9.81
C GLN A 718 -27.09 -9.15 8.35
N THR A 719 -26.14 -8.40 7.80
CA THR A 719 -25.59 -8.65 6.45
C THR A 719 -24.74 -9.93 6.43
N ASP A 720 -24.08 -10.24 7.55
CA ASP A 720 -23.24 -11.44 7.73
C ASP A 720 -24.05 -12.70 7.50
N LYS A 721 -25.26 -12.75 8.06
CA LYS A 721 -26.21 -13.85 7.85
C LYS A 721 -26.58 -14.04 6.37
N GLY A 722 -26.90 -12.94 5.68
CA GLY A 722 -27.31 -12.99 4.27
C GLY A 722 -26.20 -13.52 3.36
N VAL A 723 -24.96 -13.07 3.60
CA VAL A 723 -23.78 -13.50 2.85
C VAL A 723 -23.41 -14.96 3.18
N ALA A 724 -23.37 -15.32 4.47
CA ALA A 724 -23.03 -16.68 4.91
C ALA A 724 -24.00 -17.74 4.37
N MET A 725 -25.30 -17.42 4.33
CA MET A 725 -26.32 -18.31 3.76
C MET A 725 -26.10 -18.62 2.26
N ASN A 726 -25.38 -17.78 1.51
CA ASN A 726 -25.09 -18.08 0.11
C ASN A 726 -24.15 -19.28 -0.02
N TYR A 727 -23.08 -19.34 0.78
CA TYR A 727 -22.13 -20.45 0.81
C TYR A 727 -22.79 -21.79 1.18
N ILE A 728 -23.78 -21.74 2.07
CA ILE A 728 -24.55 -22.95 2.47
C ILE A 728 -25.46 -23.39 1.32
N LYS A 729 -26.16 -22.44 0.68
CA LYS A 729 -27.13 -22.74 -0.40
C LYS A 729 -26.47 -23.23 -1.68
N ASP A 730 -25.30 -22.69 -2.03
CA ASP A 730 -24.56 -23.12 -3.21
C ASP A 730 -23.66 -24.33 -2.95
N GLY A 731 -23.52 -24.77 -1.69
CA GLY A 731 -22.74 -25.93 -1.27
C GLY A 731 -21.24 -25.68 -1.15
N THR A 732 -20.77 -24.46 -1.45
CA THR A 732 -19.34 -24.13 -1.40
C THR A 732 -18.79 -24.10 0.03
N VAL A 733 -19.64 -24.01 1.06
CA VAL A 733 -19.25 -24.16 2.47
C VAL A 733 -18.53 -25.48 2.76
N GLU A 734 -18.75 -26.52 1.95
CA GLU A 734 -18.02 -27.79 2.08
C GLU A 734 -16.54 -27.70 1.71
N GLY A 735 -16.15 -26.66 0.96
CA GLY A 735 -14.74 -26.35 0.68
C GLY A 735 -14.06 -25.49 1.73
N ALA A 736 -14.79 -24.99 2.74
CA ALA A 736 -14.19 -24.22 3.83
C ALA A 736 -13.42 -25.14 4.79
N CYS A 737 -12.21 -24.73 5.21
CA CYS A 737 -11.48 -25.39 6.28
C CYS A 737 -12.28 -25.38 7.59
N PRO A 738 -12.01 -26.29 8.54
CA PRO A 738 -12.83 -26.44 9.75
C PRO A 738 -13.19 -25.15 10.51
N PRO A 739 -12.23 -24.24 10.85
CA PRO A 739 -12.57 -22.99 11.54
C PRO A 739 -13.48 -22.07 10.71
N LEU A 740 -13.21 -21.96 9.41
CA LEU A 740 -14.01 -21.13 8.50
C LEU A 740 -15.42 -21.70 8.29
N LYS A 741 -15.54 -23.04 8.19
CA LYS A 741 -16.83 -23.72 8.09
C LYS A 741 -17.69 -23.44 9.32
N ALA A 742 -17.12 -23.60 10.51
CA ALA A 742 -17.80 -23.27 11.76
C ALA A 742 -18.24 -21.80 11.80
N LEU A 743 -17.36 -20.87 11.40
CA LEU A 743 -17.67 -19.44 11.35
C LEU A 743 -18.83 -19.14 10.40
N ILE A 744 -18.85 -19.70 9.18
CA ILE A 744 -19.93 -19.49 8.20
C ILE A 744 -21.28 -19.97 8.76
N TYR A 745 -21.31 -21.12 9.44
CA TYR A 745 -22.54 -21.60 10.09
C TYR A 745 -22.97 -20.72 11.26
N ILE A 746 -22.03 -20.25 12.10
CA ILE A 746 -22.32 -19.32 13.19
C ILE A 746 -22.88 -18.00 12.63
N MET A 747 -22.29 -17.44 11.56
CA MET A 747 -22.81 -16.25 10.88
C MET A 747 -24.24 -16.45 10.35
N ALA A 748 -24.52 -17.62 9.78
CA ALA A 748 -25.81 -17.92 9.14
C ALA A 748 -26.93 -18.26 10.16
N ASN A 749 -26.61 -19.08 11.15
CA ASN A 749 -27.56 -19.75 12.04
C ASN A 749 -27.46 -19.29 13.50
N GLY A 750 -26.37 -18.63 13.88
CA GLY A 750 -26.05 -18.24 15.27
C GLY A 750 -25.19 -19.27 16.02
N GLU A 751 -25.14 -20.51 15.53
CA GLU A 751 -24.38 -21.61 16.14
C GLU A 751 -23.87 -22.63 15.11
N TYR A 752 -22.88 -23.43 15.51
CA TYR A 752 -22.39 -24.60 14.79
C TYR A 752 -22.12 -25.74 15.77
N ASN A 753 -22.86 -26.85 15.69
CA ASN A 753 -22.75 -27.99 16.62
C ASN A 753 -22.84 -27.57 18.11
N GLY A 754 -23.71 -26.63 18.45
CA GLY A 754 -23.86 -26.08 19.81
C GLY A 754 -22.78 -25.07 20.22
N MET A 755 -21.76 -24.83 19.38
CA MET A 755 -20.79 -23.75 19.59
C MET A 755 -21.34 -22.42 19.07
N THR A 756 -21.08 -21.36 19.82
CA THR A 756 -21.29 -19.97 19.39
C THR A 756 -19.93 -19.32 19.15
N ARG A 757 -19.92 -18.07 18.67
CA ARG A 757 -18.66 -17.31 18.52
C ARG A 757 -17.88 -17.13 19.83
N GLU A 758 -18.55 -17.19 20.98
CA GLU A 758 -17.91 -17.06 22.29
C GLU A 758 -17.45 -18.40 22.88
N SER A 759 -17.76 -19.52 22.23
CA SER A 759 -17.34 -20.84 22.68
C SER A 759 -15.83 -20.98 22.58
N LYS A 760 -15.17 -21.38 23.68
CA LYS A 760 -13.73 -21.59 23.72
C LYS A 760 -13.29 -22.60 22.65
N GLU A 761 -14.06 -23.67 22.47
CA GLU A 761 -13.80 -24.71 21.49
C GLU A 761 -13.77 -24.16 20.06
N PHE A 762 -14.60 -23.16 19.74
CA PHE A 762 -14.59 -22.48 18.45
C PHE A 762 -13.38 -21.55 18.29
N ARG A 763 -13.09 -20.75 19.33
CA ARG A 763 -11.92 -19.84 19.35
C ARG A 763 -10.61 -20.61 19.20
N ASP A 764 -10.47 -21.75 19.89
CA ASP A 764 -9.30 -22.63 19.82
C ASP A 764 -9.07 -23.20 18.39
N MET A 765 -10.09 -23.23 17.52
CA MET A 765 -9.91 -23.67 16.12
C MET A 765 -9.04 -22.72 15.30
N PHE A 766 -8.86 -21.47 15.76
CA PHE A 766 -8.03 -20.45 15.12
C PHE A 766 -6.63 -20.37 15.74
N ASP A 767 -6.37 -21.14 16.80
CA ASP A 767 -5.05 -21.17 17.44
C ASP A 767 -3.99 -21.70 16.45
N PRO A 768 -2.86 -21.00 16.28
CA PRO A 768 -1.84 -21.39 15.31
C PRO A 768 -1.21 -22.76 15.58
N GLU A 769 -1.08 -23.19 16.84
CA GLU A 769 -0.57 -24.54 17.14
C GLU A 769 -1.61 -25.61 16.80
N VAL A 770 -2.89 -25.36 17.08
CA VAL A 770 -3.98 -26.26 16.70
C VAL A 770 -4.04 -26.42 15.18
N VAL A 771 -3.96 -25.32 14.43
CA VAL A 771 -4.03 -25.33 12.97
C VAL A 771 -2.82 -26.02 12.35
N LEU A 772 -1.60 -25.67 12.75
CA LEU A 772 -0.39 -26.25 12.16
C LEU A 772 -0.23 -27.76 12.46
N ASN A 773 -0.79 -28.25 13.56
CA ASN A 773 -0.78 -29.69 13.88
C ASN A 773 -1.94 -30.48 13.25
N SER A 774 -2.90 -29.80 12.63
CA SER A 774 -4.10 -30.43 12.10
C SER A 774 -3.87 -31.24 10.83
N GLU A 775 -4.68 -32.28 10.63
CA GLU A 775 -4.62 -33.10 9.42
C GLU A 775 -5.02 -32.34 8.15
N TRP A 776 -5.94 -31.38 8.26
CA TRP A 776 -6.36 -30.57 7.10
C TRP A 776 -5.24 -29.63 6.65
N TYR A 777 -4.41 -29.11 7.57
CA TYR A 777 -3.24 -28.32 7.21
C TYR A 777 -2.16 -29.17 6.54
N LYS A 778 -1.82 -30.33 7.11
CA LYS A 778 -0.85 -31.28 6.51
C LYS A 778 -1.28 -31.73 5.13
N GLU A 779 -2.58 -31.96 4.91
CA GLU A 779 -3.11 -32.30 3.59
C GLU A 779 -2.79 -31.22 2.54
N ARG A 780 -2.78 -29.93 2.91
CA ARG A 780 -2.45 -28.84 1.99
C ARG A 780 -0.98 -28.86 1.58
N LEU A 781 -0.08 -29.18 2.50
CA LEU A 781 1.36 -29.33 2.21
C LEU A 781 1.61 -30.52 1.28
N ILE A 782 0.96 -31.65 1.56
CA ILE A 782 1.04 -32.86 0.70
C ILE A 782 0.42 -32.59 -0.68
N THR A 783 -0.69 -31.86 -0.74
CA THR A 783 -1.33 -31.46 -2.01
C THR A 783 -0.36 -30.62 -2.84
N ARG A 784 0.29 -29.65 -2.21
CA ARG A 784 1.29 -28.80 -2.87
C ARG A 784 2.46 -29.61 -3.43
N GLN A 785 3.01 -30.54 -2.65
CA GLN A 785 4.08 -31.44 -3.08
C GLN A 785 3.65 -32.27 -4.32
N LYS A 786 2.48 -32.92 -4.25
CA LYS A 786 1.96 -33.76 -5.35
C LYS A 786 1.76 -32.96 -6.63
N LEU A 787 1.21 -31.75 -6.53
CA LEU A 787 0.97 -30.89 -7.68
C LEU A 787 2.28 -30.44 -8.33
N GLU A 788 3.29 -30.07 -7.53
CA GLU A 788 4.58 -29.66 -8.07
C GLU A 788 5.33 -30.81 -8.73
N ILE A 789 5.35 -32.00 -8.13
CA ILE A 789 5.92 -33.22 -8.75
C ILE A 789 5.25 -33.47 -10.10
N ASN A 790 3.92 -33.40 -10.16
CA ASN A 790 3.17 -33.62 -11.39
C ASN A 790 3.49 -32.55 -12.46
N LYS A 791 3.58 -31.29 -12.06
CA LYS A 791 3.95 -30.18 -12.95
C LYS A 791 5.36 -30.37 -13.50
N LEU A 792 6.37 -30.55 -12.63
CA LEU A 792 7.77 -30.69 -13.06
C LEU A 792 7.98 -31.91 -13.97
N ASN A 793 7.28 -33.01 -13.74
CA ASN A 793 7.31 -34.17 -14.64
C ASN A 793 6.71 -33.86 -16.03
N LYS A 794 5.58 -33.13 -16.08
CA LYS A 794 4.99 -32.67 -17.36
C LYS A 794 5.94 -31.72 -18.10
N ASP A 795 6.55 -30.79 -17.38
CA ASP A 795 7.50 -29.82 -17.92
C ASP A 795 8.74 -30.54 -18.46
N LEU A 796 9.28 -31.52 -17.73
CA LEU A 796 10.40 -32.34 -18.17
C LEU A 796 10.07 -33.13 -19.44
N ALA A 797 8.86 -33.68 -19.54
CA ALA A 797 8.40 -34.35 -20.76
C ALA A 797 8.30 -33.35 -21.94
N TYR A 798 7.81 -32.14 -21.70
CA TYR A 798 7.71 -31.07 -22.70
C TYR A 798 9.08 -30.60 -23.19
N LEU A 799 10.05 -30.41 -22.29
CA LEU A 799 11.44 -30.06 -22.63
C LEU A 799 12.07 -31.14 -23.53
N ASN A 800 11.97 -32.41 -23.15
CA ASN A 800 12.53 -33.53 -23.93
C ASN A 800 11.88 -33.64 -25.31
N LYS A 801 10.55 -33.50 -25.40
CA LYS A 801 9.83 -33.46 -26.68
C LYS A 801 10.31 -32.29 -27.55
N THR A 802 10.49 -31.12 -26.96
CA THR A 802 10.96 -29.92 -27.68
C THR A 802 12.38 -30.11 -28.20
N ILE A 803 13.28 -30.76 -27.46
CA ILE A 803 14.63 -31.10 -27.95
C ILE A 803 14.55 -32.01 -29.17
N ALA A 804 13.69 -33.05 -29.12
CA ALA A 804 13.52 -33.96 -30.24
C ALA A 804 12.99 -33.25 -31.50
N GLU A 805 12.07 -32.30 -31.36
CA GLU A 805 11.51 -31.51 -32.46
C GLU A 805 12.44 -30.38 -32.94
N LYS A 806 13.25 -29.81 -32.03
CA LYS A 806 14.12 -28.66 -32.28
C LYS A 806 15.53 -28.89 -31.70
N PRO A 807 16.35 -29.78 -32.31
CA PRO A 807 17.67 -30.15 -31.77
C PRO A 807 18.63 -28.99 -31.53
N ARG A 808 18.50 -27.89 -32.29
CA ARG A 808 19.30 -26.66 -32.10
C ARG A 808 19.15 -26.01 -30.71
N LEU A 809 18.08 -26.32 -29.97
CA LEU A 809 17.83 -25.79 -28.62
C LEU A 809 18.40 -26.71 -27.53
N ALA A 810 18.96 -27.87 -27.88
CA ALA A 810 19.39 -28.89 -26.93
C ALA A 810 20.35 -28.36 -25.85
N GLU A 811 21.34 -27.54 -26.21
CA GLU A 811 22.30 -27.01 -25.23
C GLU A 811 21.61 -26.17 -24.14
N THR A 812 20.75 -25.23 -24.55
CA THR A 812 19.99 -24.38 -23.63
C THR A 812 19.01 -25.19 -22.79
N LEU A 813 18.26 -26.09 -23.42
CA LEU A 813 17.23 -26.87 -22.74
C LEU A 813 17.83 -27.94 -21.80
N ASN A 814 19.01 -28.49 -22.10
CA ASN A 814 19.69 -29.43 -21.21
C ASN A 814 20.08 -28.81 -19.85
N LYS A 815 20.43 -27.52 -19.83
CA LYS A 815 20.66 -26.78 -18.56
C LYS A 815 19.37 -26.70 -17.75
N GLN A 816 18.26 -26.39 -18.40
CA GLN A 816 16.95 -26.34 -17.74
C GLN A 816 16.49 -27.71 -17.27
N ILE A 817 16.69 -28.77 -18.06
CA ILE A 817 16.40 -30.16 -17.68
C ILE A 817 17.17 -30.54 -16.41
N THR A 818 18.43 -30.13 -16.30
CA THR A 818 19.26 -30.41 -15.12
C THR A 818 18.67 -29.73 -13.88
N ALA A 819 18.39 -28.42 -13.96
CA ALA A 819 17.77 -27.68 -12.87
C ALA A 819 16.39 -28.24 -12.47
N VAL A 820 15.56 -28.63 -13.44
CA VAL A 820 14.25 -29.25 -13.17
C VAL A 820 14.38 -30.61 -12.48
N LYS A 821 15.39 -31.41 -12.84
CA LYS A 821 15.64 -32.71 -12.17
C LYS A 821 16.10 -32.52 -10.72
N GLU A 822 16.95 -31.53 -10.48
CA GLU A 822 17.39 -31.16 -9.12
C GLU A 822 16.20 -30.69 -8.27
N GLU A 823 15.37 -29.80 -8.81
CA GLU A 823 14.15 -29.34 -8.14
C GLU A 823 13.18 -30.49 -7.90
N LEU A 824 12.95 -31.36 -8.88
CA LEU A 824 12.08 -32.52 -8.74
C LEU A 824 12.59 -33.47 -7.64
N GLN A 825 13.89 -33.68 -7.54
CA GLN A 825 14.49 -34.48 -6.47
C GLN A 825 14.23 -33.87 -5.10
N TYR A 826 14.42 -32.55 -4.95
CA TYR A 826 14.14 -31.85 -3.71
C TYR A 826 12.66 -31.90 -3.34
N VAL A 827 11.76 -31.51 -4.25
CA VAL A 827 10.31 -31.51 -4.01
C VAL A 827 9.80 -32.91 -3.68
N SER A 828 10.38 -33.97 -4.25
CA SER A 828 10.00 -35.36 -3.94
C SER A 828 10.47 -35.87 -2.57
N SER A 829 11.29 -35.11 -1.86
CA SER A 829 11.83 -35.50 -0.55
C SER A 829 10.89 -35.16 0.61
N GLU A 830 11.09 -35.81 1.76
CA GLU A 830 10.42 -35.43 3.01
C GLU A 830 10.89 -34.06 3.51
N GLU A 831 12.14 -33.69 3.24
CA GLU A 831 12.71 -32.39 3.59
C GLU A 831 11.90 -31.23 3.01
N TYR A 832 11.37 -31.38 1.79
CA TYR A 832 10.51 -30.36 1.20
C TYR A 832 9.28 -30.07 2.06
N LEU A 833 8.61 -31.11 2.59
CA LEU A 833 7.45 -30.93 3.46
C LEU A 833 7.83 -30.26 4.79
N ILE A 834 9.01 -30.59 5.33
CA ILE A 834 9.56 -29.95 6.51
C ILE A 834 9.83 -28.47 6.24
N ASP A 835 10.48 -28.15 5.12
CA ASP A 835 10.85 -26.78 4.76
C ASP A 835 9.61 -25.89 4.60
N ILE A 836 8.57 -26.37 3.92
CA ILE A 836 7.37 -25.58 3.63
C ILE A 836 6.35 -25.53 4.78
N ASP A 837 6.59 -26.25 5.88
CA ASP A 837 5.77 -26.16 7.10
C ASP A 837 5.87 -24.74 7.70
N GLY A 838 4.72 -24.12 7.89
CA GLY A 838 4.53 -22.69 8.16
C GLY A 838 4.07 -21.86 6.93
N SER A 839 4.00 -22.46 5.73
CA SER A 839 3.37 -21.84 4.54
C SER A 839 1.88 -22.19 4.43
N ILE A 840 1.19 -21.67 3.41
CA ILE A 840 -0.24 -21.94 3.16
C ILE A 840 -0.50 -23.22 2.34
N GLY A 841 0.53 -23.89 1.82
CA GLY A 841 0.40 -25.07 0.94
C GLY A 841 -0.48 -24.80 -0.29
N THR A 842 -1.22 -25.82 -0.75
CA THR A 842 -2.27 -25.68 -1.79
C THR A 842 -3.59 -26.18 -1.24
N ASP A 843 -4.67 -25.46 -1.51
CA ASP A 843 -6.01 -25.91 -1.16
C ASP A 843 -6.39 -27.16 -1.97
N PRO A 844 -6.77 -28.28 -1.32
CA PRO A 844 -7.18 -29.48 -2.04
C PRO A 844 -8.57 -29.36 -2.69
N TYR A 845 -9.40 -28.40 -2.28
CA TYR A 845 -10.80 -28.31 -2.71
C TYR A 845 -10.98 -28.16 -4.23
N PRO A 846 -10.23 -27.29 -4.96
CA PRO A 846 -10.33 -27.17 -6.42
C PRO A 846 -10.07 -28.49 -7.18
N TYR A 847 -9.40 -29.46 -6.57
CA TYR A 847 -9.02 -30.73 -7.19
C TYR A 847 -9.93 -31.89 -6.80
N LYS A 848 -10.74 -31.73 -5.74
CA LYS A 848 -11.62 -32.77 -5.21
C LYS A 848 -13.06 -32.61 -5.67
N CYS A 849 -13.53 -31.38 -5.83
CA CYS A 849 -14.94 -31.10 -6.09
C CYS A 849 -15.22 -30.90 -7.57
N MET A 850 -15.85 -31.87 -8.23
CA MET A 850 -16.24 -31.74 -9.65
C MET A 850 -17.53 -30.93 -9.88
N LYS A 851 -18.18 -30.43 -8.82
CA LYS A 851 -19.45 -29.67 -8.91
C LYS A 851 -19.26 -28.17 -9.15
N HIS A 852 -18.09 -27.59 -8.85
CA HIS A 852 -17.91 -26.13 -8.69
C HIS A 852 -16.72 -25.57 -9.47
#